data_AF-A0A7W8IFX8-F1
#
_entry.id   AF-A0A7W8IFX8-F1
#
_cell.length_a   1.000
_cell.length_b   1.000
_cell.length_c   1.000
_cell.angle_alpha   90.00
_cell.angle_beta   90.00
_cell.angle_gamma   90.00
#
_symmetry.space_group_name_H-M   'P 1'
#
loop_
_entity.id
_entity.type
_entity.pdbx_description
1 polymer ?
#
loop_
_entity_poly.entity_id
_entity_poly.type
_entity_poly.pdbx_seq_one_letter_code
_entity_poly.pdbx_strand_id
1 'polypeptide(L)'
;MGKQSLPRPLRTNFVPFRIALALLLCVLSLSRLPAQTTSVSALTVPLVLPSAIVFDSAGNLYFAETGNHVIRKVDTSGNLTTIAGTGTQGFSGDTGPATSATLDSPQGLALDAANNLYLADTHNHRIRRINLATGLITTIAGSIPGFSGDGAPALSAQLNLPTGLAIDASGNLYLADTGNHRIRKITSTTGLITTIAGTGTQGYSGDGAPALSAAIDSPTGIGIDASNNLYLADTHNHSIRKITSSTGLITTIAGTGLPGFSGDTAPASAATLALPHGLTADAAGNLYLADTANHRIRRIDATTGLITTVVGDGTQAFAGDNGPPTAASLDSPTATSLSPASSLTLSDTGNQRIRQVETQPAGSIITTIAGLGSTTPTALTLTAPSAIAYGTGQLTANLATSQATGSITFLATTTTATETLGTAPLLSNTATFSTTTLPAGSYSLTAIYSGDQTHPSTQSPPLALTITPQQLTATIAPIFVLYGRPIPSLSGTLSGVLPQDAANLAATFITTATDGSPAGTYPITPLLTGPAAGNYTVSAPSTSLTITPAGTVITLSNLVATGTTGTTGSSLTLTVHVASTTTGTPTGSVTLLDGSSPIFTTPLSSSGDAVFLTSLLAQGSHTFTAVYDGSTNFTPSVSTPQLITVGTGPATPDFALSATGSTTQTILSGSSASFTFAVQTENNLSSPITLAATGLPNLATASFNPATLPPGATPNSFTMTIATPTTVAANRPSAHGLYQSFLAGVFLLCPLAGAAVRRRKHTTATRLLLIAIASVTLTLATGCGARINADPQLTSPAKSYAITVTGTATSPTGSPLQHSATVTLTLNPAS
;
A
#
# COMPACT_ATOMS: atom_id res chain seq x y z
N MET A 1 102.68 -35.21 -52.83
CA MET A 1 102.57 -33.83 -52.30
C MET A 1 101.14 -33.34 -52.50
N GLY A 2 100.68 -32.35 -51.71
CA GLY A 2 99.28 -31.89 -51.67
C GLY A 2 98.67 -32.06 -50.28
N LYS A 3 97.95 -31.06 -49.76
CA LYS A 3 97.55 -30.98 -48.34
C LYS A 3 96.03 -31.13 -48.13
N GLN A 4 95.70 -32.03 -47.20
CA GLN A 4 94.59 -32.04 -46.23
C GLN A 4 93.26 -31.35 -46.59
N SER A 5 92.17 -32.14 -46.52
CA SER A 5 90.79 -31.68 -46.46
C SER A 5 90.12 -32.12 -45.15
N LEU A 6 89.13 -31.36 -44.67
CA LEU A 6 88.27 -31.71 -43.53
C LEU A 6 86.86 -31.12 -43.75
N PRO A 7 85.80 -31.96 -43.78
CA PRO A 7 84.41 -31.49 -43.81
C PRO A 7 83.55 -31.96 -42.63
N ARG A 8 82.52 -31.16 -42.31
CA ARG A 8 81.36 -31.35 -41.37
C ARG A 8 81.49 -30.79 -39.94
N PRO A 9 80.72 -29.73 -39.60
CA PRO A 9 80.23 -29.49 -38.24
C PRO A 9 79.00 -30.39 -37.93
N LEU A 10 78.69 -30.57 -36.64
CA LEU A 10 77.64 -31.49 -36.17
C LEU A 10 76.24 -30.84 -36.10
N ARG A 11 75.20 -31.69 -36.17
CA ARG A 11 73.86 -31.35 -35.66
C ARG A 11 73.86 -31.44 -34.13
N THR A 12 73.27 -30.45 -33.45
CA THR A 12 72.89 -30.53 -32.03
C THR A 12 71.39 -30.31 -31.87
N ASN A 13 70.64 -31.39 -31.62
CA ASN A 13 69.20 -31.32 -31.41
C ASN A 13 68.90 -30.84 -29.98
N PHE A 14 68.58 -29.56 -29.80
CA PHE A 14 68.07 -29.06 -28.52
C PHE A 14 66.62 -29.50 -28.30
N VAL A 15 66.39 -30.38 -27.32
CA VAL A 15 65.06 -30.72 -26.79
C VAL A 15 64.95 -30.32 -25.31
N PRO A 16 64.49 -29.10 -25.01
CA PRO A 16 63.95 -28.81 -23.68
C PRO A 16 62.67 -27.96 -23.75
N PHE A 17 61.61 -28.47 -24.38
CA PHE A 17 60.27 -27.83 -24.32
C PHE A 17 59.11 -28.81 -24.13
N ARG A 18 59.19 -30.02 -24.70
CA ARG A 18 58.13 -31.04 -24.53
C ARG A 18 58.12 -31.70 -23.14
N ILE A 19 59.27 -31.83 -22.47
CA ILE A 19 59.34 -32.38 -21.10
C ILE A 19 58.79 -31.39 -20.08
N ALA A 20 59.10 -30.10 -20.21
CA ALA A 20 58.52 -29.06 -19.35
C ALA A 20 56.99 -28.98 -19.50
N LEU A 21 56.47 -29.04 -20.73
CA LEU A 21 55.03 -29.08 -20.97
C LEU A 21 54.37 -30.37 -20.45
N ALA A 22 55.02 -31.52 -20.59
CA ALA A 22 54.52 -32.80 -20.06
C ALA A 22 54.50 -32.84 -18.51
N LEU A 23 55.52 -32.30 -17.84
CA LEU A 23 55.53 -32.15 -16.38
C LEU A 23 54.50 -31.13 -15.89
N LEU A 24 54.31 -30.01 -16.62
CA LEU A 24 53.25 -29.05 -16.29
C LEU A 24 51.86 -29.66 -16.45
N LEU A 25 51.63 -30.45 -17.51
CA LEU A 25 50.37 -31.21 -17.70
C LEU A 25 50.18 -32.32 -16.65
N CYS A 26 51.27 -32.96 -16.20
CA CYS A 26 51.21 -33.99 -15.16
C CYS A 26 50.87 -33.37 -13.78
N VAL A 27 51.50 -32.25 -13.42
CA VAL A 27 51.20 -31.49 -12.19
C VAL A 27 49.80 -30.84 -12.24
N LEU A 28 49.26 -30.54 -13.43
CA LEU A 28 47.86 -30.11 -13.62
C LEU A 28 46.84 -31.26 -13.63
N SER A 29 47.28 -32.53 -13.58
CA SER A 29 46.40 -33.72 -13.55
C SER A 29 46.36 -34.43 -12.20
N LEU A 30 47.22 -34.04 -11.25
CA LEU A 30 47.15 -34.50 -9.86
C LEU A 30 46.08 -33.72 -9.09
N SER A 31 44.97 -34.41 -8.80
CA SER A 31 43.89 -33.98 -7.89
C SER A 31 43.40 -32.53 -8.08
N ARG A 32 42.52 -32.34 -9.08
CA ARG A 32 41.30 -31.57 -8.78
C ARG A 32 40.51 -32.39 -7.76
N LEU A 33 40.73 -32.12 -6.48
CA LEU A 33 39.70 -32.38 -5.48
C LEU A 33 38.41 -31.68 -5.98
N PRO A 34 37.23 -32.32 -5.92
CA PRO A 34 35.99 -31.62 -6.18
C PRO A 34 35.91 -30.42 -5.23
N ALA A 35 35.33 -29.30 -5.70
CA ALA A 35 35.18 -28.12 -4.86
C ALA A 35 34.47 -28.55 -3.57
N GLN A 36 35.14 -28.36 -2.42
CA GLN A 36 34.72 -28.93 -1.15
C GLN A 36 33.43 -28.24 -0.67
N THR A 37 32.29 -28.74 -1.13
CA THR A 37 30.98 -28.44 -0.56
C THR A 37 31.07 -28.72 0.92
N THR A 38 30.85 -27.70 1.76
CA THR A 38 30.95 -27.82 3.21
C THR A 38 29.95 -28.87 3.69
N SER A 39 30.45 -30.06 4.00
CA SER A 39 29.70 -31.19 4.52
C SER A 39 29.14 -30.82 5.89
N VAL A 40 27.85 -30.55 5.94
CA VAL A 40 27.11 -30.22 7.17
C VAL A 40 26.30 -31.45 7.59
N SER A 41 26.06 -31.62 8.89
CA SER A 41 25.25 -32.76 9.36
C SER A 41 23.83 -32.66 8.81
N ALA A 42 23.31 -33.75 8.26
CA ALA A 42 21.93 -33.83 7.75
C ALA A 42 20.88 -33.50 8.82
N LEU A 43 21.22 -33.67 10.11
CA LEU A 43 20.38 -33.35 11.26
C LEU A 43 20.34 -31.86 11.63
N THR A 44 21.18 -31.03 10.98
CA THR A 44 21.31 -29.58 11.26
C THR A 44 20.76 -28.67 10.16
N VAL A 45 20.24 -29.25 9.08
CA VAL A 45 19.74 -28.51 7.91
C VAL A 45 18.22 -28.70 7.80
N PRO A 46 17.40 -27.64 7.81
CA PRO A 46 15.97 -27.76 7.48
C PRO A 46 15.80 -28.08 5.99
N LEU A 47 14.93 -29.05 5.67
CA LEU A 47 14.66 -29.47 4.28
C LEU A 47 13.34 -28.89 3.80
N VAL A 48 13.28 -28.34 2.59
CA VAL A 48 12.03 -27.79 2.05
C VAL A 48 11.34 -28.79 1.13
N LEU A 49 10.28 -29.43 1.65
CA LEU A 49 9.47 -30.45 0.97
C LEU A 49 10.32 -31.62 0.40
N PRO A 50 10.96 -32.44 1.26
CA PRO A 50 11.62 -33.67 0.81
C PRO A 50 10.56 -34.66 0.29
N SER A 51 10.67 -35.10 -0.97
CA SER A 51 9.64 -35.91 -1.65
C SER A 51 10.07 -37.37 -1.85
N ALA A 52 10.78 -37.70 -2.93
CA ALA A 52 11.32 -39.05 -3.15
C ALA A 52 12.66 -39.28 -2.44
N ILE A 53 12.88 -40.55 -2.08
CA ILE A 53 14.05 -41.08 -1.39
C ILE A 53 14.50 -42.40 -2.04
N VAL A 54 15.81 -42.59 -2.26
CA VAL A 54 16.42 -43.86 -2.71
C VAL A 54 17.79 -44.06 -2.06
N PHE A 55 18.21 -45.31 -1.88
CA PHE A 55 19.56 -45.65 -1.39
C PHE A 55 20.45 -46.19 -2.51
N ASP A 56 21.77 -45.98 -2.41
CA ASP A 56 22.75 -46.81 -3.10
C ASP A 56 23.16 -48.04 -2.27
N SER A 57 23.84 -49.00 -2.91
CA SER A 57 24.28 -50.25 -2.29
C SER A 57 25.35 -50.08 -1.19
N ALA A 58 25.93 -48.89 -1.05
CA ALA A 58 26.81 -48.54 0.06
C ALA A 58 26.05 -47.94 1.25
N GLY A 59 24.74 -47.69 1.12
CA GLY A 59 23.90 -47.12 2.18
C GLY A 59 23.82 -45.60 2.19
N ASN A 60 24.29 -44.92 1.15
CA ASN A 60 24.05 -43.48 1.04
C ASN A 60 22.60 -43.23 0.59
N LEU A 61 21.94 -42.25 1.22
CA LEU A 61 20.60 -41.80 0.87
C LEU A 61 20.68 -40.66 -0.15
N TYR A 62 19.87 -40.72 -1.20
CA TYR A 62 19.64 -39.64 -2.14
C TYR A 62 18.18 -39.22 -2.08
N PHE A 63 17.91 -37.92 -2.09
CA PHE A 63 16.55 -37.41 -2.00
C PHE A 63 16.31 -36.15 -2.82
N ALA A 64 15.09 -35.99 -3.31
CA ALA A 64 14.63 -34.79 -3.98
C ALA A 64 14.08 -33.81 -2.93
N GLU A 65 14.65 -32.61 -2.86
CA GLU A 65 14.19 -31.53 -1.98
C GLU A 65 13.40 -30.53 -2.84
N THR A 66 12.12 -30.86 -3.05
CA THR A 66 11.30 -30.31 -4.13
C THR A 66 11.16 -28.79 -4.05
N GLY A 67 10.93 -28.25 -2.85
CA GLY A 67 10.77 -26.80 -2.66
C GLY A 67 12.09 -26.01 -2.70
N ASN A 68 13.24 -26.69 -2.75
CA ASN A 68 14.55 -26.09 -2.95
C ASN A 68 15.17 -26.42 -4.32
N HIS A 69 14.43 -27.04 -5.25
CA HIS A 69 14.86 -27.29 -6.64
C HIS A 69 16.21 -28.04 -6.76
N VAL A 70 16.49 -28.97 -5.83
CA VAL A 70 17.77 -29.69 -5.73
C VAL A 70 17.61 -31.18 -5.43
N ILE A 71 18.62 -31.96 -5.82
CA ILE A 71 18.84 -33.33 -5.34
C ILE A 71 19.98 -33.32 -4.33
N ARG A 72 19.72 -33.89 -3.15
CA ARG A 72 20.67 -34.02 -2.05
C ARG A 72 21.18 -35.45 -1.93
N LYS A 73 22.31 -35.60 -1.26
CA LYS A 73 22.87 -36.87 -0.77
C LYS A 73 23.17 -36.75 0.72
N VAL A 74 22.77 -37.74 1.52
CA VAL A 74 23.33 -38.01 2.85
C VAL A 74 24.28 -39.19 2.74
N ASP A 75 25.54 -39.02 3.17
CA ASP A 75 26.49 -40.12 3.21
C ASP A 75 26.30 -41.02 4.45
N THR A 76 27.01 -42.15 4.48
CA THR A 76 26.97 -43.10 5.62
C THR A 76 27.56 -42.56 6.92
N SER A 77 28.11 -41.34 6.92
CA SER A 77 28.57 -40.61 8.12
C SER A 77 27.58 -39.52 8.54
N GLY A 78 26.42 -39.41 7.88
CA GLY A 78 25.39 -38.42 8.19
C GLY A 78 25.63 -37.03 7.60
N ASN A 79 26.57 -36.88 6.64
CA ASN A 79 26.83 -35.59 6.00
C ASN A 79 25.88 -35.32 4.84
N LEU A 80 25.21 -34.18 4.85
CA LEU A 80 24.40 -33.68 3.74
C LEU A 80 25.28 -32.95 2.71
N THR A 81 25.06 -33.27 1.44
CA THR A 81 25.66 -32.59 0.27
C THR A 81 24.61 -32.36 -0.81
N THR A 82 24.84 -31.38 -1.69
CA THR A 82 24.00 -31.14 -2.87
C THR A 82 24.67 -31.75 -4.08
N ILE A 83 24.00 -32.67 -4.78
CA ILE A 83 24.56 -33.37 -5.94
C ILE A 83 23.99 -32.89 -7.27
N ALA A 84 22.81 -32.26 -7.28
CA ALA A 84 22.25 -31.62 -8.45
C ALA A 84 21.32 -30.46 -8.10
N GLY A 85 21.14 -29.54 -9.05
CA GLY A 85 20.38 -28.31 -8.84
C GLY A 85 21.24 -27.18 -8.26
N THR A 86 20.90 -25.93 -8.61
CA THR A 86 21.55 -24.70 -8.10
C THR A 86 20.76 -24.01 -6.99
N GLY A 87 19.60 -24.55 -6.60
CA GLY A 87 18.61 -23.84 -5.78
C GLY A 87 17.72 -22.87 -6.57
N THR A 88 17.95 -22.69 -7.87
CA THR A 88 17.13 -21.83 -8.74
C THR A 88 16.22 -22.67 -9.64
N GLN A 89 14.95 -22.29 -9.70
CA GLN A 89 13.94 -22.86 -10.60
C GLN A 89 14.33 -22.71 -12.09
N GLY A 90 14.13 -23.76 -12.88
CA GLY A 90 14.17 -23.72 -14.35
C GLY A 90 14.88 -24.93 -14.98
N PHE A 91 15.20 -24.86 -16.27
CA PHE A 91 15.83 -25.95 -17.03
C PHE A 91 17.17 -25.52 -17.66
N SER A 92 18.28 -26.17 -17.29
CA SER A 92 19.61 -25.97 -17.89
C SER A 92 20.60 -27.09 -17.56
N GLY A 93 21.83 -27.01 -18.09
CA GLY A 93 22.99 -27.78 -17.61
C GLY A 93 23.20 -29.18 -18.17
N ASP A 94 22.42 -29.62 -19.15
CA ASP A 94 22.60 -30.94 -19.78
C ASP A 94 23.98 -31.13 -20.42
N THR A 95 24.53 -32.34 -20.25
CA THR A 95 25.93 -32.74 -20.50
C THR A 95 26.98 -32.05 -19.61
N GLY A 96 26.58 -31.09 -18.77
CA GLY A 96 27.44 -30.43 -17.80
C GLY A 96 27.33 -31.00 -16.37
N PRO A 97 28.03 -30.39 -15.40
CA PRO A 97 27.96 -30.78 -13.99
C PRO A 97 26.55 -30.60 -13.41
N ALA A 98 26.03 -31.62 -12.76
CA ALA A 98 24.67 -31.66 -12.21
C ALA A 98 24.41 -30.56 -11.18
N THR A 99 25.41 -30.17 -10.40
CA THR A 99 25.37 -29.04 -9.45
C THR A 99 25.34 -27.65 -10.10
N SER A 100 25.53 -27.57 -11.42
CA SER A 100 25.42 -26.33 -12.22
C SER A 100 24.12 -26.26 -13.03
N ALA A 101 23.30 -27.30 -13.01
CA ALA A 101 21.99 -27.32 -13.67
C ALA A 101 20.92 -26.64 -12.82
N THR A 102 19.97 -25.97 -13.48
CA THR A 102 18.65 -25.69 -12.88
C THR A 102 17.74 -26.90 -13.04
N LEU A 103 16.89 -27.09 -12.04
CA LEU A 103 15.81 -28.09 -11.97
C LEU A 103 14.51 -27.35 -11.64
N ASP A 104 13.36 -27.97 -11.88
CA ASP A 104 12.07 -27.44 -11.45
C ASP A 104 11.25 -28.47 -10.68
N SER A 105 11.20 -28.24 -9.36
CA SER A 105 10.44 -29.00 -8.37
C SER A 105 10.50 -30.52 -8.62
N PRO A 106 11.69 -31.15 -8.55
CA PRO A 106 11.84 -32.57 -8.80
C PRO A 106 11.11 -33.40 -7.73
N GLN A 107 10.42 -34.47 -8.12
CA GLN A 107 9.58 -35.27 -7.19
C GLN A 107 9.88 -36.76 -7.13
N GLY A 108 10.38 -37.37 -8.21
CA GLY A 108 10.66 -38.81 -8.26
C GLY A 108 12.14 -39.12 -8.45
N LEU A 109 12.61 -40.22 -7.86
CA LEU A 109 13.96 -40.74 -7.99
C LEU A 109 13.96 -42.25 -8.24
N ALA A 110 14.91 -42.73 -9.03
CA ALA A 110 15.27 -44.15 -9.15
C ALA A 110 16.77 -44.31 -9.40
N LEU A 111 17.40 -45.36 -8.89
CA LEU A 111 18.83 -45.64 -9.06
C LEU A 111 19.02 -46.96 -9.83
N ASP A 112 19.95 -46.99 -10.79
CA ASP A 112 20.34 -48.25 -11.45
C ASP A 112 21.59 -48.90 -10.80
N ALA A 113 21.82 -50.17 -11.12
CA ALA A 113 22.97 -50.94 -10.64
C ALA A 113 24.34 -50.43 -11.13
N ALA A 114 24.37 -49.43 -12.02
CA ALA A 114 25.58 -48.75 -12.49
C ALA A 114 25.78 -47.37 -11.80
N ASN A 115 25.01 -47.07 -10.76
CA ASN A 115 25.00 -45.81 -10.02
C ASN A 115 24.70 -44.59 -10.90
N ASN A 116 23.75 -44.72 -11.84
CA ASN A 116 23.06 -43.58 -12.42
C ASN A 116 21.79 -43.29 -11.62
N LEU A 117 21.63 -42.04 -11.17
CA LEU A 117 20.44 -41.55 -10.49
C LEU A 117 19.53 -40.86 -11.49
N TYR A 118 18.36 -41.44 -11.72
CA TYR A 118 17.30 -40.92 -12.56
C TYR A 118 16.36 -40.08 -11.69
N LEU A 119 15.94 -38.92 -12.19
CA LEU A 119 15.07 -38.00 -11.50
C LEU A 119 13.97 -37.47 -12.41
N ALA A 120 12.76 -37.38 -11.87
CA ALA A 120 11.66 -36.70 -12.53
C ALA A 120 11.76 -35.20 -12.21
N ASP A 121 12.10 -34.42 -13.23
CA ASP A 121 12.25 -32.97 -13.21
C ASP A 121 10.87 -32.39 -13.54
N THR A 122 9.97 -32.53 -12.56
CA THR A 122 8.51 -32.63 -12.75
C THR A 122 7.92 -31.43 -13.47
N HIS A 123 8.20 -30.21 -13.00
CA HIS A 123 7.69 -28.98 -13.61
C HIS A 123 8.47 -28.56 -14.87
N ASN A 124 9.63 -29.18 -15.11
CA ASN A 124 10.32 -29.15 -16.40
C ASN A 124 9.81 -30.20 -17.39
N HIS A 125 8.79 -31.00 -17.04
CA HIS A 125 8.16 -32.02 -17.89
C HIS A 125 9.14 -33.06 -18.46
N ARG A 126 10.19 -33.41 -17.70
CA ARG A 126 11.33 -34.23 -18.18
C ARG A 126 11.77 -35.27 -17.16
N ILE A 127 12.41 -36.32 -17.68
CA ILE A 127 13.26 -37.20 -16.87
C ILE A 127 14.72 -36.87 -17.17
N ARG A 128 15.49 -36.56 -16.13
CA ARG A 128 16.95 -36.37 -16.19
C ARG A 128 17.63 -37.59 -15.57
N ARG A 129 18.89 -37.83 -15.94
CA ARG A 129 19.77 -38.83 -15.36
C ARG A 129 21.11 -38.18 -15.01
N ILE A 130 21.52 -38.34 -13.76
CA ILE A 130 22.84 -37.99 -13.24
C ILE A 130 23.69 -39.26 -13.21
N ASN A 131 24.87 -39.24 -13.84
CA ASN A 131 25.86 -40.29 -13.62
C ASN A 131 26.68 -39.96 -12.37
N LEU A 132 26.49 -40.68 -11.27
CA LEU A 132 27.09 -40.31 -9.98
C LEU A 132 28.62 -40.40 -9.94
N ALA A 133 29.23 -41.20 -10.84
CA ALA A 133 30.69 -41.34 -10.94
C ALA A 133 31.38 -40.15 -11.63
N THR A 134 30.69 -39.46 -12.56
CA THR A 134 31.22 -38.30 -13.28
C THR A 134 30.61 -36.97 -12.83
N GLY A 135 29.48 -37.01 -12.12
CA GLY A 135 28.72 -35.83 -11.71
C GLY A 135 28.00 -35.11 -12.85
N LEU A 136 27.85 -35.74 -14.02
CA LEU A 136 27.21 -35.15 -15.21
C LEU A 136 25.70 -35.45 -15.25
N ILE A 137 24.89 -34.46 -15.63
CA ILE A 137 23.43 -34.60 -15.83
C ILE A 137 23.06 -34.59 -17.32
N THR A 138 22.04 -35.37 -17.69
CA THR A 138 21.50 -35.45 -19.05
C THR A 138 19.98 -35.65 -19.02
N THR A 139 19.19 -34.91 -19.80
CA THR A 139 17.82 -35.34 -20.12
C THR A 139 17.86 -36.68 -20.84
N ILE A 140 16.93 -37.57 -20.50
CA ILE A 140 16.75 -38.87 -21.19
C ILE A 140 15.34 -39.03 -21.77
N ALA A 141 14.35 -38.28 -21.28
CA ALA A 141 12.99 -38.30 -21.79
C ALA A 141 12.25 -36.98 -21.54
N GLY A 142 11.25 -36.70 -22.38
CA GLY A 142 10.44 -35.49 -22.30
C GLY A 142 11.02 -34.34 -23.12
N SER A 143 10.14 -33.63 -23.83
CA SER A 143 10.48 -32.52 -24.72
C SER A 143 9.77 -31.23 -24.31
N ILE A 144 8.44 -31.26 -24.27
CA ILE A 144 7.52 -30.22 -23.78
C ILE A 144 6.32 -30.88 -23.05
N PRO A 145 5.56 -30.13 -22.23
CA PRO A 145 4.24 -30.56 -21.73
C PRO A 145 3.32 -31.11 -22.83
N GLY A 146 2.71 -32.27 -22.57
CA GLY A 146 1.74 -32.92 -23.46
C GLY A 146 1.86 -34.45 -23.43
N PHE A 147 1.17 -35.14 -24.34
CA PHE A 147 1.26 -36.60 -24.53
C PHE A 147 1.55 -36.95 -25.99
N SER A 148 2.71 -37.55 -26.26
CA SER A 148 3.08 -38.06 -27.58
C SER A 148 4.27 -39.02 -27.52
N GLY A 149 4.66 -39.59 -28.66
CA GLY A 149 5.95 -40.27 -28.84
C GLY A 149 6.01 -41.74 -28.40
N ASP A 150 4.87 -42.40 -28.20
CA ASP A 150 4.86 -43.86 -27.98
C ASP A 150 5.41 -44.60 -29.21
N GLY A 151 6.32 -45.55 -28.97
CA GLY A 151 7.08 -46.26 -30.00
C GLY A 151 8.27 -45.47 -30.56
N ALA A 152 8.49 -44.22 -30.13
CA ALA A 152 9.59 -43.36 -30.57
C ALA A 152 10.67 -43.21 -29.47
N PRO A 153 11.87 -42.67 -29.80
CA PRO A 153 12.91 -42.42 -28.81
C PRO A 153 12.43 -41.46 -27.71
N ALA A 154 12.68 -41.79 -26.45
CA ALA A 154 12.07 -41.12 -25.28
C ALA A 154 12.33 -39.60 -25.20
N LEU A 155 13.45 -39.12 -25.74
CA LEU A 155 13.79 -37.69 -25.88
C LEU A 155 12.80 -36.90 -26.77
N SER A 156 12.11 -37.57 -27.70
CA SER A 156 11.15 -36.96 -28.62
C SER A 156 9.71 -36.94 -28.09
N ALA A 157 9.42 -37.69 -27.03
CA ALA A 157 8.10 -37.77 -26.44
C ALA A 157 7.75 -36.51 -25.64
N GLN A 158 6.45 -36.24 -25.53
CA GLN A 158 5.90 -35.30 -24.56
C GLN A 158 5.51 -36.06 -23.29
N LEU A 159 5.72 -35.42 -22.14
CA LEU A 159 5.34 -35.88 -20.80
C LEU A 159 4.59 -34.75 -20.09
N ASN A 160 3.76 -35.05 -19.10
CA ASN A 160 3.05 -34.04 -18.33
C ASN A 160 3.18 -34.27 -16.82
N LEU A 161 3.92 -33.38 -16.15
CA LEU A 161 4.24 -33.44 -14.72
C LEU A 161 4.66 -34.85 -14.26
N PRO A 162 5.72 -35.46 -14.84
CA PRO A 162 6.13 -36.80 -14.44
C PRO A 162 6.59 -36.82 -12.98
N THR A 163 6.21 -37.86 -12.22
CA THR A 163 6.55 -37.99 -10.79
C THR A 163 7.26 -39.31 -10.50
N GLY A 164 6.56 -40.35 -10.01
CA GLY A 164 7.15 -41.61 -9.57
C GLY A 164 7.98 -42.31 -10.64
N LEU A 165 9.12 -42.86 -10.23
CA LEU A 165 10.07 -43.61 -11.07
C LEU A 165 10.39 -44.97 -10.43
N ALA A 166 10.55 -46.00 -11.24
CA ALA A 166 11.08 -47.31 -10.81
C ALA A 166 11.88 -47.96 -11.94
N ILE A 167 12.89 -48.79 -11.61
CA ILE A 167 13.76 -49.45 -12.57
C ILE A 167 13.71 -50.97 -12.36
N ASP A 168 13.54 -51.75 -13.44
CA ASP A 168 13.60 -53.22 -13.35
C ASP A 168 15.04 -53.75 -13.46
N ALA A 169 15.23 -55.04 -13.16
CA ALA A 169 16.54 -55.69 -13.20
C ALA A 169 17.17 -55.75 -14.62
N SER A 170 16.44 -55.38 -15.68
CA SER A 170 16.96 -55.21 -17.04
C SER A 170 17.28 -53.73 -17.37
N GLY A 171 17.23 -52.85 -16.37
CA GLY A 171 17.50 -51.42 -16.49
C GLY A 171 16.39 -50.62 -17.18
N ASN A 172 15.21 -51.21 -17.43
CA ASN A 172 14.12 -50.43 -18.03
C ASN A 172 13.54 -49.46 -16.99
N LEU A 173 13.32 -48.21 -17.38
CA LEU A 173 12.77 -47.18 -16.51
C LEU A 173 11.25 -47.06 -16.70
N TYR A 174 10.51 -47.18 -15.62
CA TYR A 174 9.06 -46.99 -15.54
C TYR A 174 8.81 -45.64 -14.90
N LEU A 175 7.87 -44.88 -15.45
CA LEU A 175 7.56 -43.52 -15.01
C LEU A 175 6.06 -43.28 -14.96
N ALA A 176 5.64 -42.55 -13.93
CA ALA A 176 4.29 -42.03 -13.82
C ALA A 176 4.20 -40.74 -14.63
N ASP A 177 3.43 -40.75 -15.70
CA ASP A 177 3.16 -39.59 -16.56
C ASP A 177 1.90 -38.90 -15.99
N THR A 178 2.05 -38.31 -14.80
CA THR A 178 0.97 -37.99 -13.85
C THR A 178 -0.18 -37.20 -14.48
N GLY A 179 0.15 -36.06 -15.10
CA GLY A 179 -0.81 -35.17 -15.78
C GLY A 179 -1.25 -35.66 -17.15
N ASN A 180 -0.79 -36.84 -17.57
CA ASN A 180 -1.28 -37.60 -18.72
C ASN A 180 -2.07 -38.86 -18.29
N HIS A 181 -2.27 -39.05 -16.98
CA HIS A 181 -3.00 -40.17 -16.35
C HIS A 181 -2.56 -41.56 -16.84
N ARG A 182 -1.24 -41.77 -16.96
CA ARG A 182 -0.64 -42.98 -17.55
C ARG A 182 0.60 -43.45 -16.79
N ILE A 183 0.91 -44.73 -16.92
CA ILE A 183 2.24 -45.28 -16.67
C ILE A 183 2.92 -45.58 -18.00
N ARG A 184 4.17 -45.14 -18.15
CA ARG A 184 4.98 -45.34 -19.35
C ARG A 184 6.30 -46.04 -19.00
N LYS A 185 6.85 -46.78 -19.97
CA LYS A 185 8.10 -47.54 -19.86
C LYS A 185 9.07 -47.05 -20.92
N ILE A 186 10.32 -46.80 -20.54
CA ILE A 186 11.46 -46.60 -21.44
C ILE A 186 12.26 -47.90 -21.47
N THR A 187 12.39 -48.51 -22.64
CA THR A 187 13.10 -49.79 -22.80
C THR A 187 14.61 -49.54 -22.91
N SER A 188 15.40 -50.13 -22.01
CA SER A 188 16.83 -49.83 -21.82
C SER A 188 17.68 -50.11 -23.06
N THR A 189 17.36 -51.18 -23.78
CA THR A 189 18.10 -51.66 -24.96
C THR A 189 17.80 -50.90 -26.25
N THR A 190 16.72 -50.12 -26.30
CA THR A 190 16.25 -49.43 -27.52
C THR A 190 16.08 -47.93 -27.35
N GLY A 191 15.97 -47.42 -26.11
CA GLY A 191 15.67 -46.02 -25.81
C GLY A 191 14.25 -45.58 -26.19
N LEU A 192 13.38 -46.51 -26.58
CA LEU A 192 11.99 -46.23 -26.96
C LEU A 192 11.09 -46.13 -25.73
N ILE A 193 10.16 -45.17 -25.74
CA ILE A 193 9.12 -45.03 -24.72
C ILE A 193 7.79 -45.61 -25.21
N THR A 194 7.03 -46.27 -24.33
CA THR A 194 5.67 -46.77 -24.59
C THR A 194 4.78 -46.60 -23.36
N THR A 195 3.50 -46.27 -23.56
CA THR A 195 2.48 -46.46 -22.52
C THR A 195 2.34 -47.95 -22.20
N ILE A 196 2.20 -48.28 -20.92
CA ILE A 196 1.94 -49.65 -20.43
C ILE A 196 0.65 -49.75 -19.62
N ALA A 197 0.16 -48.64 -19.07
CA ALA A 197 -1.13 -48.57 -18.38
C ALA A 197 -1.74 -47.18 -18.45
N GLY A 198 -3.07 -47.13 -18.34
CA GLY A 198 -3.85 -45.91 -18.40
C GLY A 198 -4.33 -45.57 -19.81
N THR A 199 -5.63 -45.36 -19.96
CA THR A 199 -6.22 -44.77 -21.18
C THR A 199 -5.78 -43.32 -21.40
N GLY A 200 -5.43 -42.63 -20.30
CA GLY A 200 -5.19 -41.18 -20.24
C GLY A 200 -6.42 -40.33 -20.00
N THR A 201 -7.57 -40.95 -19.71
CA THR A 201 -8.75 -40.26 -19.19
C THR A 201 -8.79 -40.46 -17.67
N GLN A 202 -8.98 -39.37 -16.94
CA GLN A 202 -9.14 -39.36 -15.48
C GLN A 202 -10.32 -40.26 -15.06
N GLY A 203 -10.14 -41.05 -13.98
CA GLY A 203 -11.18 -41.88 -13.38
C GLY A 203 -10.71 -43.29 -13.04
N TYR A 204 -11.63 -44.16 -12.62
CA TYR A 204 -11.34 -45.52 -12.14
C TYR A 204 -12.07 -46.59 -12.96
N SER A 205 -11.32 -47.51 -13.59
CA SER A 205 -11.90 -48.69 -14.28
C SER A 205 -10.87 -49.79 -14.55
N GLY A 206 -11.30 -50.91 -15.14
CA GLY A 206 -10.41 -51.88 -15.79
C GLY A 206 -9.78 -52.96 -14.90
N ASP A 207 -10.25 -53.17 -13.68
CA ASP A 207 -9.79 -54.30 -12.85
C ASP A 207 -10.06 -55.65 -13.54
N GLY A 208 -9.03 -56.51 -13.56
CA GLY A 208 -9.04 -57.79 -14.26
C GLY A 208 -8.86 -57.70 -15.78
N ALA A 209 -8.76 -56.49 -16.35
CA ALA A 209 -8.54 -56.25 -17.78
C ALA A 209 -7.07 -55.88 -18.08
N PRO A 210 -6.64 -55.88 -19.36
CA PRO A 210 -5.30 -55.43 -19.74
C PRO A 210 -5.06 -53.97 -19.33
N ALA A 211 -3.90 -53.68 -18.73
CA ALA A 211 -3.63 -52.41 -18.06
C ALA A 211 -3.77 -51.14 -18.95
N LEU A 212 -3.59 -51.28 -20.27
CA LEU A 212 -3.82 -50.23 -21.27
C LEU A 212 -5.30 -49.79 -21.38
N SER A 213 -6.24 -50.60 -20.89
CA SER A 213 -7.69 -50.33 -20.96
C SER A 213 -8.28 -49.68 -19.70
N ALA A 214 -7.51 -49.61 -18.61
CA ALA A 214 -7.96 -49.03 -17.36
C ALA A 214 -7.89 -47.49 -17.38
N ALA A 215 -8.92 -46.85 -16.82
CA ALA A 215 -8.78 -45.49 -16.32
C ALA A 215 -7.98 -45.53 -15.00
N ILE A 216 -7.14 -44.52 -14.83
CA ILE A 216 -6.25 -44.25 -13.69
C ILE A 216 -6.36 -42.74 -13.44
N ASP A 217 -6.30 -42.28 -12.19
CA ASP A 217 -6.33 -40.86 -11.85
C ASP A 217 -5.02 -40.43 -11.20
N SER A 218 -4.26 -39.67 -11.99
CA SER A 218 -3.11 -38.87 -11.56
C SER A 218 -2.12 -39.66 -10.70
N PRO A 219 -1.56 -40.77 -11.22
CA PRO A 219 -0.76 -41.69 -10.43
C PRO A 219 0.56 -41.04 -10.03
N THR A 220 0.93 -41.08 -8.75
CA THR A 220 2.15 -40.38 -8.26
C THR A 220 3.30 -41.32 -7.87
N GLY A 221 2.99 -42.53 -7.38
CA GLY A 221 3.97 -43.51 -6.93
C GLY A 221 4.04 -44.75 -7.82
N ILE A 222 5.24 -45.34 -7.96
CA ILE A 222 5.49 -46.62 -8.63
C ILE A 222 6.45 -47.46 -7.79
N GLY A 223 6.21 -48.77 -7.71
CA GLY A 223 7.15 -49.77 -7.21
C GLY A 223 7.19 -51.01 -8.12
N ILE A 224 8.24 -51.82 -8.00
CA ILE A 224 8.43 -53.08 -8.76
C ILE A 224 8.87 -54.17 -7.79
N ASP A 225 8.31 -55.38 -7.89
CA ASP A 225 8.79 -56.55 -7.13
C ASP A 225 9.79 -57.41 -7.92
N ALA A 226 10.42 -58.38 -7.24
CA ALA A 226 11.39 -59.30 -7.85
C ALA A 226 10.80 -60.22 -8.95
N SER A 227 9.48 -60.24 -9.14
CA SER A 227 8.80 -60.92 -10.26
C SER A 227 8.45 -59.95 -11.41
N ASN A 228 9.00 -58.72 -11.38
CA ASN A 228 8.72 -57.60 -12.28
C ASN A 228 7.24 -57.14 -12.29
N ASN A 229 6.42 -57.50 -11.30
CA ASN A 229 5.09 -56.91 -11.21
C ASN A 229 5.22 -55.43 -10.87
N LEU A 230 4.49 -54.58 -11.60
CA LEU A 230 4.43 -53.15 -11.31
C LEU A 230 3.33 -52.90 -10.28
N TYR A 231 3.61 -52.04 -9.31
CA TYR A 231 2.65 -51.49 -8.38
C TYR A 231 2.60 -49.98 -8.63
N LEU A 232 1.40 -49.40 -8.60
CA LEU A 232 1.19 -47.96 -8.77
C LEU A 232 0.20 -47.45 -7.72
N ALA A 233 0.46 -46.24 -7.22
CA ALA A 233 -0.56 -45.52 -6.47
C ALA A 233 -1.47 -44.79 -7.46
N ASP A 234 -2.74 -45.19 -7.47
CA ASP A 234 -3.81 -44.56 -8.25
C ASP A 234 -4.38 -43.44 -7.37
N THR A 235 -3.57 -42.39 -7.19
CA THR A 235 -3.59 -41.48 -6.03
C THR A 235 -4.94 -40.83 -5.78
N HIS A 236 -5.54 -40.24 -6.81
CA HIS A 236 -6.84 -39.56 -6.68
C HIS A 236 -8.02 -40.55 -6.73
N ASN A 237 -7.78 -41.79 -7.14
CA ASN A 237 -8.70 -42.92 -6.96
C ASN A 237 -8.48 -43.66 -5.62
N HIS A 238 -7.76 -43.07 -4.66
CA HIS A 238 -7.64 -43.58 -3.28
C HIS A 238 -7.22 -45.06 -3.16
N SER A 239 -6.38 -45.55 -4.08
CA SER A 239 -6.07 -46.98 -4.19
C SER A 239 -4.64 -47.28 -4.66
N ILE A 240 -4.19 -48.51 -4.38
CA ILE A 240 -2.97 -49.10 -4.93
C ILE A 240 -3.35 -50.21 -5.89
N ARG A 241 -2.76 -50.21 -7.07
CA ARG A 241 -3.09 -51.14 -8.16
C ARG A 241 -1.84 -51.85 -8.66
N LYS A 242 -1.98 -53.15 -8.96
CA LYS A 242 -0.91 -54.05 -9.40
C LYS A 242 -1.12 -54.41 -10.86
N ILE A 243 -0.08 -54.32 -11.68
CA ILE A 243 -0.01 -54.92 -13.01
C ILE A 243 0.79 -56.21 -12.89
N THR A 244 0.17 -57.34 -13.19
CA THR A 244 0.82 -58.66 -13.10
C THR A 244 1.69 -58.92 -14.34
N SER A 245 3.00 -59.08 -14.16
CA SER A 245 3.96 -59.07 -15.28
C SER A 245 3.78 -60.22 -16.27
N SER A 246 3.23 -61.35 -15.84
CA SER A 246 3.00 -62.54 -16.67
C SER A 246 1.71 -62.50 -17.49
N THR A 247 0.80 -61.56 -17.20
CA THR A 247 -0.53 -61.49 -17.84
C THR A 247 -0.87 -60.11 -18.42
N GLY A 248 -0.18 -59.05 -17.98
CA GLY A 248 -0.48 -57.67 -18.37
C GLY A 248 -1.79 -57.12 -17.80
N LEU A 249 -2.44 -57.86 -16.90
CA LEU A 249 -3.70 -57.45 -16.27
C LEU A 249 -3.44 -56.53 -15.07
N ILE A 250 -4.29 -55.50 -14.92
CA ILE A 250 -4.29 -54.60 -13.76
C ILE A 250 -5.37 -55.02 -12.75
N THR A 251 -5.06 -54.94 -11.46
CA THR A 251 -6.00 -55.19 -10.36
C THR A 251 -5.72 -54.27 -9.18
N THR A 252 -6.74 -53.64 -8.62
CA THR A 252 -6.65 -52.99 -7.30
C THR A 252 -6.35 -54.01 -6.20
N ILE A 253 -5.35 -53.70 -5.37
CA ILE A 253 -4.91 -54.53 -4.25
C ILE A 253 -5.14 -53.88 -2.88
N ALA A 254 -5.29 -52.55 -2.83
CA ALA A 254 -5.64 -51.82 -1.62
C ALA A 254 -6.41 -50.54 -1.94
N GLY A 255 -7.24 -50.08 -1.01
CA GLY A 255 -8.11 -48.93 -1.20
C GLY A 255 -9.47 -49.31 -1.77
N THR A 256 -10.53 -48.77 -1.17
CA THR A 256 -11.94 -48.95 -1.60
C THR A 256 -12.42 -47.88 -2.60
N GLY A 257 -11.53 -46.98 -3.04
CA GLY A 257 -11.88 -45.80 -3.86
C GLY A 257 -12.45 -44.62 -3.07
N LEU A 258 -12.59 -44.73 -1.74
CA LEU A 258 -13.09 -43.66 -0.88
C LEU A 258 -11.98 -43.08 0.04
N PRO A 259 -11.89 -41.75 0.19
CA PRO A 259 -10.98 -41.11 1.15
C PRO A 259 -11.29 -41.50 2.60
N GLY A 260 -10.24 -41.82 3.36
CA GLY A 260 -10.28 -41.98 4.81
C GLY A 260 -9.32 -43.07 5.30
N PHE A 261 -9.34 -43.35 6.60
CA PHE A 261 -8.49 -44.35 7.24
C PHE A 261 -9.33 -45.50 7.84
N SER A 262 -9.01 -46.74 7.50
CA SER A 262 -9.60 -47.95 8.10
C SER A 262 -8.77 -49.20 7.79
N GLY A 263 -9.23 -50.37 8.25
CA GLY A 263 -8.82 -51.67 7.73
C GLY A 263 -7.49 -52.24 8.25
N ASP A 264 -6.90 -51.68 9.30
CA ASP A 264 -5.71 -52.29 9.92
C ASP A 264 -6.02 -53.71 10.44
N THR A 265 -5.14 -54.65 10.11
CA THR A 265 -5.29 -56.12 10.27
C THR A 265 -6.39 -56.78 9.43
N ALA A 266 -7.07 -56.03 8.55
CA ALA A 266 -8.04 -56.54 7.59
C ALA A 266 -7.43 -56.68 6.18
N PRO A 267 -8.10 -57.36 5.22
CA PRO A 267 -7.66 -57.43 3.83
C PRO A 267 -7.50 -56.04 3.22
N ALA A 268 -6.38 -55.80 2.52
CA ALA A 268 -6.00 -54.48 2.06
C ALA A 268 -7.02 -53.83 1.11
N SER A 269 -7.73 -54.63 0.31
CA SER A 269 -8.82 -54.21 -0.59
C SER A 269 -10.10 -53.75 0.12
N ALA A 270 -10.23 -54.01 1.44
CA ALA A 270 -11.34 -53.53 2.26
C ALA A 270 -11.00 -52.25 3.04
N ALA A 271 -9.74 -51.79 3.02
CA ALA A 271 -9.30 -50.59 3.71
C ALA A 271 -9.52 -49.32 2.85
N THR A 272 -9.91 -48.22 3.49
CA THR A 272 -9.81 -46.87 2.93
C THR A 272 -8.37 -46.35 3.02
N LEU A 273 -7.99 -45.54 2.02
CA LEU A 273 -6.72 -44.81 1.92
C LEU A 273 -7.02 -43.34 1.56
N ALA A 274 -6.12 -42.42 1.89
CA ALA A 274 -6.30 -41.00 1.58
C ALA A 274 -5.10 -40.46 0.80
N LEU A 275 -5.30 -40.26 -0.51
CA LEU A 275 -4.29 -39.82 -1.48
C LEU A 275 -2.96 -40.56 -1.31
N PRO A 276 -2.90 -41.89 -1.58
CA PRO A 276 -1.63 -42.62 -1.47
C PRO A 276 -0.60 -42.12 -2.49
N HIS A 277 0.64 -41.91 -2.05
CA HIS A 277 1.76 -41.48 -2.90
C HIS A 277 2.78 -42.62 -3.11
N GLY A 278 4.05 -42.43 -2.71
CA GLY A 278 5.15 -43.36 -2.98
C GLY A 278 5.00 -44.70 -2.26
N LEU A 279 5.55 -45.74 -2.87
CA LEU A 279 5.49 -47.13 -2.40
C LEU A 279 6.80 -47.86 -2.69
N THR A 280 7.07 -48.94 -1.96
CA THR A 280 8.25 -49.79 -2.14
C THR A 280 7.93 -51.22 -1.71
N ALA A 281 8.36 -52.20 -2.50
CA ALA A 281 8.30 -53.61 -2.14
C ALA A 281 9.59 -54.07 -1.46
N ASP A 282 9.50 -54.91 -0.43
CA ASP A 282 10.67 -55.64 0.10
C ASP A 282 10.95 -56.94 -0.67
N ALA A 283 12.05 -57.62 -0.34
CA ALA A 283 12.47 -58.86 -1.00
C ALA A 283 11.54 -60.06 -0.73
N ALA A 284 10.63 -59.98 0.25
CA ALA A 284 9.55 -60.95 0.46
C ALA A 284 8.25 -60.55 -0.27
N GLY A 285 8.24 -59.38 -0.92
CA GLY A 285 7.11 -58.83 -1.67
C GLY A 285 6.14 -57.97 -0.86
N ASN A 286 6.43 -57.69 0.42
CA ASN A 286 5.53 -56.85 1.22
C ASN A 286 5.60 -55.41 0.71
N LEU A 287 4.45 -54.76 0.58
CA LEU A 287 4.36 -53.43 -0.02
C LEU A 287 4.16 -52.36 1.04
N TYR A 288 5.18 -51.53 1.24
CA TYR A 288 5.11 -50.31 2.05
C TYR A 288 4.59 -49.18 1.18
N LEU A 289 3.69 -48.36 1.71
CA LEU A 289 3.05 -47.25 0.99
C LEU A 289 2.82 -46.04 1.90
N ALA A 290 3.04 -44.85 1.36
CA ALA A 290 2.68 -43.60 2.01
C ALA A 290 1.19 -43.32 1.81
N ASP A 291 0.42 -43.36 2.90
CA ASP A 291 -1.01 -43.08 2.98
C ASP A 291 -1.15 -41.60 3.39
N THR A 292 -0.80 -40.71 2.45
CA THR A 292 -0.29 -39.35 2.68
C THR A 292 -1.24 -38.46 3.46
N ALA A 293 -2.50 -38.37 3.03
CA ALA A 293 -3.52 -37.55 3.70
C ALA A 293 -4.15 -38.25 4.93
N ASN A 294 -3.77 -39.50 5.21
CA ASN A 294 -4.00 -40.19 6.48
C ASN A 294 -2.79 -40.09 7.42
N HIS A 295 -1.70 -39.43 7.00
CA HIS A 295 -0.46 -39.20 7.76
C HIS A 295 0.17 -40.49 8.33
N ARG A 296 0.19 -41.55 7.50
CA ARG A 296 0.67 -42.89 7.89
C ARG A 296 1.53 -43.52 6.80
N ILE A 297 2.41 -44.42 7.20
CA ILE A 297 2.96 -45.46 6.33
C ILE A 297 2.24 -46.77 6.66
N ARG A 298 1.64 -47.38 5.64
CA ARG A 298 0.96 -48.68 5.74
C ARG A 298 1.84 -49.74 5.07
N ARG A 299 1.75 -50.99 5.51
CA ARG A 299 2.34 -52.17 4.88
C ARG A 299 1.24 -53.15 4.51
N ILE A 300 1.24 -53.64 3.28
CA ILE A 300 0.48 -54.81 2.84
C ILE A 300 1.40 -56.03 2.96
N ASP A 301 0.97 -57.04 3.72
CA ASP A 301 1.68 -58.32 3.86
C ASP A 301 1.47 -59.20 2.62
N ALA A 302 2.56 -59.71 2.05
CA ALA A 302 2.54 -60.43 0.76
C ALA A 302 1.93 -61.83 0.83
N THR A 303 1.89 -62.45 2.02
CA THR A 303 1.42 -63.83 2.21
C THR A 303 -0.06 -63.87 2.55
N THR A 304 -0.53 -62.88 3.31
CA THR A 304 -1.89 -62.82 3.86
C THR A 304 -2.79 -61.78 3.19
N GLY A 305 -2.22 -60.82 2.46
CA GLY A 305 -2.96 -59.71 1.84
C GLY A 305 -3.55 -58.71 2.84
N LEU A 306 -3.15 -58.77 4.12
CA LEU A 306 -3.61 -57.87 5.17
C LEU A 306 -2.83 -56.55 5.14
N ILE A 307 -3.50 -55.43 5.41
CA ILE A 307 -2.85 -54.12 5.58
C ILE A 307 -2.69 -53.77 7.05
N THR A 308 -1.56 -53.15 7.41
CA THR A 308 -1.28 -52.67 8.77
C THR A 308 -0.53 -51.35 8.72
N THR A 309 -0.94 -50.35 9.52
CA THR A 309 -0.11 -49.19 9.84
C THR A 309 1.21 -49.64 10.48
N VAL A 310 2.34 -49.19 9.93
CA VAL A 310 3.69 -49.49 10.44
C VAL A 310 4.41 -48.23 10.92
N VAL A 311 4.01 -47.04 10.45
CA VAL A 311 4.43 -45.75 11.00
C VAL A 311 3.24 -44.79 10.96
N GLY A 312 3.11 -43.90 11.96
CA GLY A 312 2.07 -42.87 11.98
C GLY A 312 0.95 -43.20 12.95
N ASP A 313 0.71 -42.34 13.94
CA ASP A 313 -0.53 -42.34 14.72
C ASP A 313 -1.72 -41.81 13.88
N GLY A 314 -1.42 -40.92 12.92
CA GLY A 314 -2.36 -40.22 12.04
C GLY A 314 -2.65 -38.77 12.44
N THR A 315 -2.01 -38.26 13.48
CA THR A 315 -2.06 -36.84 13.85
C THR A 315 -1.16 -36.05 12.91
N GLN A 316 -1.65 -34.95 12.34
CA GLN A 316 -0.84 -34.05 11.50
C GLN A 316 0.10 -33.20 12.38
N ALA A 317 1.25 -33.78 12.77
CA ALA A 317 2.19 -33.17 13.71
C ALA A 317 3.58 -33.81 13.64
N PHE A 318 4.54 -33.29 14.41
CA PHE A 318 5.80 -33.96 14.72
C PHE A 318 5.77 -34.53 16.14
N ALA A 319 5.85 -35.86 16.27
CA ALA A 319 6.01 -36.52 17.57
C ALA A 319 6.68 -37.89 17.44
N GLY A 320 7.02 -38.50 18.58
CA GLY A 320 7.33 -39.93 18.74
C GLY A 320 8.66 -40.43 18.18
N ASP A 321 9.56 -39.55 17.72
CA ASP A 321 10.94 -39.93 17.42
C ASP A 321 11.67 -40.43 18.67
N ASN A 322 12.55 -41.42 18.49
CA ASN A 322 13.12 -42.30 19.52
C ASN A 322 12.10 -43.18 20.26
N GLY A 323 10.81 -43.12 19.88
CA GLY A 323 9.74 -43.98 20.36
C GLY A 323 9.24 -44.95 19.27
N PRO A 324 8.19 -45.75 19.57
CA PRO A 324 7.62 -46.71 18.64
C PRO A 324 7.09 -46.04 17.36
N PRO A 325 7.40 -46.54 16.15
CA PRO A 325 6.99 -45.92 14.88
C PRO A 325 5.48 -45.69 14.72
N THR A 326 4.65 -46.57 15.26
CA THR A 326 3.17 -46.48 15.23
C THR A 326 2.60 -45.45 16.23
N ALA A 327 3.43 -44.88 17.12
CA ALA A 327 3.08 -43.82 18.05
C ALA A 327 3.70 -42.46 17.66
N ALA A 328 4.35 -42.38 16.50
CA ALA A 328 4.90 -41.14 15.96
C ALA A 328 3.91 -40.42 15.06
N SER A 329 3.77 -39.12 15.24
CA SER A 329 3.01 -38.26 14.31
C SER A 329 3.85 -37.91 13.09
N LEU A 330 3.19 -37.87 11.93
CA LEU A 330 3.74 -37.51 10.62
C LEU A 330 2.95 -36.33 10.05
N ASP A 331 3.48 -35.65 9.03
CA ASP A 331 2.71 -34.72 8.23
C ASP A 331 2.97 -34.97 6.74
N SER A 332 1.90 -35.40 6.08
CA SER A 332 1.82 -35.57 4.64
C SER A 332 3.01 -36.34 4.04
N PRO A 333 3.35 -37.54 4.55
CA PRO A 333 4.50 -38.30 4.04
C PRO A 333 4.28 -38.70 2.59
N THR A 334 5.29 -38.54 1.71
CA THR A 334 5.09 -38.74 0.25
C THR A 334 5.83 -39.93 -0.35
N ALA A 335 6.84 -40.49 0.32
CA ALA A 335 7.55 -41.67 -0.18
C ALA A 335 8.08 -42.57 0.93
N THR A 336 8.27 -43.83 0.57
CA THR A 336 8.98 -44.86 1.34
C THR A 336 10.17 -45.37 0.55
N SER A 337 11.21 -45.85 1.22
CA SER A 337 12.28 -46.66 0.63
C SER A 337 12.83 -47.62 1.67
N LEU A 338 13.65 -48.58 1.26
CA LEU A 338 14.34 -49.53 2.13
C LEU A 338 15.85 -49.29 2.06
N SER A 339 16.49 -49.17 3.22
CA SER A 339 17.96 -49.14 3.29
C SER A 339 18.55 -50.51 2.88
N PRO A 340 19.86 -50.60 2.56
CA PRO A 340 20.52 -51.90 2.37
C PRO A 340 20.48 -52.83 3.59
N ALA A 341 20.16 -52.30 4.78
CA ALA A 341 19.89 -53.06 6.01
C ALA A 341 18.40 -53.42 6.18
N SER A 342 17.58 -53.26 5.15
CA SER A 342 16.11 -53.44 5.16
C SER A 342 15.35 -52.54 6.16
N SER A 343 15.96 -51.42 6.56
CA SER A 343 15.29 -50.41 7.40
C SER A 343 14.27 -49.64 6.56
N LEU A 344 13.03 -49.48 7.06
CA LEU A 344 12.02 -48.65 6.42
C LEU A 344 12.33 -47.17 6.62
N THR A 345 12.62 -46.46 5.53
CA THR A 345 12.84 -45.01 5.52
C THR A 345 11.66 -44.32 4.82
N LEU A 346 11.30 -43.13 5.26
CA LEU A 346 10.18 -42.35 4.74
C LEU A 346 10.51 -40.85 4.67
N SER A 347 9.94 -40.16 3.68
CA SER A 347 9.88 -38.69 3.69
C SER A 347 8.66 -38.23 4.49
N ASP A 348 8.89 -37.37 5.48
CA ASP A 348 7.89 -36.78 6.39
C ASP A 348 7.71 -35.32 5.92
N THR A 349 7.00 -35.16 4.79
CA THR A 349 7.26 -34.07 3.83
C THR A 349 6.79 -32.69 4.27
N GLY A 350 5.55 -32.53 4.75
CA GLY A 350 5.10 -31.25 5.34
C GLY A 350 5.86 -30.92 6.63
N ASN A 351 6.26 -32.00 7.31
CA ASN A 351 7.13 -32.05 8.47
C ASN A 351 8.62 -31.77 8.17
N GLN A 352 9.01 -31.53 6.91
CA GLN A 352 10.34 -31.04 6.50
C GLN A 352 11.53 -31.95 6.90
N ARG A 353 11.33 -33.27 6.98
CA ARG A 353 12.39 -34.23 7.35
C ARG A 353 12.27 -35.60 6.68
N ILE A 354 13.29 -36.43 6.85
CA ILE A 354 13.34 -37.83 6.43
C ILE A 354 13.62 -38.67 7.68
N ARG A 355 12.82 -39.71 7.89
CA ARG A 355 12.85 -40.55 9.09
C ARG A 355 13.04 -42.01 8.72
N GLN A 356 13.63 -42.78 9.62
CA GLN A 356 13.92 -44.19 9.44
C GLN A 356 13.49 -45.00 10.65
N VAL A 357 12.94 -46.18 10.42
CA VAL A 357 12.65 -47.18 11.43
C VAL A 357 13.91 -48.00 11.69
N GLU A 358 14.46 -47.90 12.90
CA GLU A 358 15.57 -48.73 13.37
C GLU A 358 15.04 -49.85 14.27
N THR A 359 15.42 -51.10 14.01
CA THR A 359 15.04 -52.25 14.85
C THR A 359 16.10 -52.51 15.92
N GLN A 360 15.76 -52.26 17.18
CA GLN A 360 16.63 -52.51 18.33
C GLN A 360 16.16 -53.74 19.14
N PRO A 361 16.99 -54.32 20.02
CA PRO A 361 16.60 -55.50 20.83
C PRO A 361 15.40 -55.28 21.76
N ALA A 362 15.09 -54.03 22.12
CA ALA A 362 13.94 -53.65 22.94
C ALA A 362 12.65 -53.39 22.13
N GLY A 363 12.73 -53.44 20.80
CA GLY A 363 11.67 -53.02 19.88
C GLY A 363 12.20 -52.13 18.76
N SER A 364 11.38 -51.87 17.74
CA SER A 364 11.74 -50.87 16.72
C SER A 364 11.39 -49.46 17.19
N ILE A 365 12.25 -48.49 16.88
CA ILE A 365 12.04 -47.06 17.07
C ILE A 365 12.02 -46.33 15.72
N ILE A 366 11.53 -45.10 15.68
CA ILE A 366 11.70 -44.20 14.52
C ILE A 366 12.63 -43.03 14.87
N THR A 367 13.52 -42.66 13.97
CA THR A 367 14.47 -41.54 14.13
C THR A 367 14.56 -40.69 12.87
N THR A 368 14.73 -39.38 13.04
CA THR A 368 15.07 -38.45 11.96
C THR A 368 16.52 -38.68 11.54
N ILE A 369 16.75 -38.83 10.23
CA ILE A 369 18.08 -39.04 9.62
C ILE A 369 18.52 -37.88 8.71
N ALA A 370 17.59 -37.03 8.29
CA ALA A 370 17.86 -35.77 7.58
C ALA A 370 16.70 -34.78 7.82
N GLY A 371 16.98 -33.48 7.85
CA GLY A 371 16.08 -32.50 8.45
C GLY A 371 16.41 -32.29 9.92
N LEU A 372 15.86 -31.25 10.54
CA LEU A 372 16.13 -30.93 11.94
C LEU A 372 15.79 -32.12 12.84
N GLY A 373 16.82 -32.65 13.54
CA GLY A 373 16.71 -33.87 14.33
C GLY A 373 15.76 -33.74 15.52
N SER A 374 15.17 -34.87 15.94
CA SER A 374 14.34 -34.93 17.15
C SER A 374 15.18 -34.99 18.43
N THR A 375 14.51 -34.66 19.53
CA THR A 375 15.13 -34.16 20.74
C THR A 375 14.19 -34.34 21.95
N THR A 376 14.70 -34.93 23.04
CA THR A 376 13.93 -35.32 24.24
C THR A 376 13.31 -34.13 24.99
N PRO A 377 12.02 -34.12 25.38
CA PRO A 377 11.46 -32.99 26.11
C PRO A 377 12.15 -32.74 27.47
N THR A 378 12.86 -31.62 27.60
CA THR A 378 13.20 -31.01 28.89
C THR A 378 12.24 -29.85 29.15
N ALA A 379 11.96 -29.55 30.42
CA ALA A 379 10.88 -28.63 30.77
C ALA A 379 11.18 -27.18 30.37
N LEU A 380 10.62 -26.76 29.23
CA LEU A 380 10.53 -25.36 28.81
C LEU A 380 9.24 -24.77 29.36
N THR A 381 9.37 -23.70 30.14
CA THR A 381 8.23 -22.98 30.73
C THR A 381 8.12 -21.60 30.13
N LEU A 382 6.92 -21.19 29.72
CA LEU A 382 6.63 -19.85 29.21
C LEU A 382 5.82 -19.10 30.27
N THR A 383 6.25 -17.88 30.60
CA THR A 383 5.67 -17.07 31.67
C THR A 383 5.50 -15.61 31.28
N ALA A 384 4.36 -15.04 31.67
CA ALA A 384 4.02 -13.61 31.59
C ALA A 384 2.84 -13.33 32.56
N PRO A 385 2.57 -12.07 32.91
CA PRO A 385 1.28 -11.67 33.50
C PRO A 385 0.11 -12.05 32.56
N SER A 386 -1.08 -12.33 33.11
CA SER A 386 -2.26 -12.67 32.30
C SER A 386 -2.79 -11.52 31.44
N ALA A 387 -2.48 -10.28 31.81
CA ALA A 387 -2.73 -9.09 31.01
C ALA A 387 -1.53 -8.12 31.04
N ILE A 388 -1.24 -7.50 29.90
CA ILE A 388 -0.15 -6.53 29.69
C ILE A 388 -0.70 -5.34 28.89
N ALA A 389 -0.26 -4.11 29.17
CA ALA A 389 -0.65 -2.95 28.37
C ALA A 389 0.14 -2.89 27.05
N TYR A 390 -0.52 -2.52 25.96
CA TYR A 390 0.14 -2.26 24.68
C TYR A 390 1.33 -1.31 24.84
N GLY A 391 2.41 -1.56 24.09
CA GLY A 391 3.66 -0.81 24.23
C GLY A 391 4.56 -1.23 25.41
N THR A 392 4.19 -2.27 26.17
CA THR A 392 4.94 -2.69 27.37
C THR A 392 5.12 -4.21 27.45
N GLY A 393 5.86 -4.65 28.47
CA GLY A 393 5.96 -6.05 28.89
C GLY A 393 6.90 -6.93 28.07
N GLN A 394 7.06 -8.16 28.56
CA GLN A 394 7.85 -9.21 27.91
C GLN A 394 7.29 -10.59 28.24
N LEU A 395 7.49 -11.53 27.32
CA LEU A 395 7.39 -12.97 27.58
C LEU A 395 8.74 -13.46 28.12
N THR A 396 8.73 -14.37 29.09
CA THR A 396 9.94 -15.00 29.62
C THR A 396 9.84 -16.52 29.49
N ALA A 397 10.71 -17.10 28.67
CA ALA A 397 10.83 -18.54 28.47
C ALA A 397 12.06 -19.08 29.22
N ASN A 398 11.85 -20.02 30.15
CA ASN A 398 12.89 -20.60 30.99
C ASN A 398 13.03 -22.11 30.72
N LEU A 399 14.24 -22.56 30.41
CA LEU A 399 14.58 -23.97 30.22
C LEU A 399 15.22 -24.57 31.48
N ALA A 400 14.72 -25.71 31.95
CA ALA A 400 15.09 -26.29 33.26
C ALA A 400 16.46 -27.00 33.34
N THR A 401 17.37 -26.81 32.39
CA THR A 401 18.64 -27.57 32.25
C THR A 401 19.87 -26.81 32.77
N SER A 402 21.07 -27.37 32.59
CA SER A 402 22.33 -26.62 32.56
C SER A 402 22.42 -25.68 31.34
N GLN A 403 23.52 -24.92 31.21
CA GLN A 403 23.72 -23.85 30.21
C GLN A 403 23.42 -24.27 28.77
N ALA A 404 22.21 -23.95 28.31
CA ALA A 404 21.76 -24.13 26.94
C ALA A 404 22.06 -22.90 26.08
N THR A 405 22.27 -23.14 24.79
CA THR A 405 22.70 -22.16 23.78
C THR A 405 21.70 -22.10 22.62
N GLY A 406 21.84 -21.12 21.74
CA GLY A 406 20.89 -20.88 20.65
C GLY A 406 19.78 -19.91 21.04
N SER A 407 18.55 -20.18 20.62
CA SER A 407 17.41 -19.26 20.76
C SER A 407 16.07 -19.95 20.97
N ILE A 408 15.15 -19.25 21.63
CA ILE A 408 13.72 -19.61 21.70
C ILE A 408 12.97 -18.86 20.60
N THR A 409 12.09 -19.58 19.89
CA THR A 409 11.05 -19.02 19.02
C THR A 409 9.76 -18.85 19.81
N PHE A 410 9.11 -17.69 19.69
CA PHE A 410 7.83 -17.40 20.33
C PHE A 410 6.73 -17.38 19.27
N LEU A 411 5.61 -18.05 19.53
CA LEU A 411 4.49 -18.19 18.60
C LEU A 411 3.17 -17.81 19.27
N ALA A 412 2.26 -17.25 18.47
CA ALA A 412 0.89 -16.98 18.86
C ALA A 412 -0.08 -17.82 18.02
N THR A 413 -0.89 -18.63 18.69
CA THR A 413 -1.99 -19.39 18.09
C THR A 413 -3.29 -18.63 18.27
N THR A 414 -3.96 -18.38 17.15
CA THR A 414 -5.35 -17.91 17.07
C THR A 414 -6.27 -19.10 16.77
N THR A 415 -7.58 -18.88 16.65
CA THR A 415 -8.54 -19.94 16.25
C THR A 415 -8.38 -20.39 14.79
N THR A 416 -7.57 -19.72 13.97
CA THR A 416 -7.44 -19.98 12.52
C THR A 416 -6.00 -20.16 12.03
N ALA A 417 -4.99 -19.72 12.77
CA ALA A 417 -3.58 -19.84 12.39
C ALA A 417 -2.64 -19.75 13.61
N THR A 418 -1.43 -20.32 13.48
CA THR A 418 -0.30 -20.08 14.40
C THR A 418 0.76 -19.25 13.68
N GLU A 419 1.12 -18.11 14.24
CA GLU A 419 2.10 -17.17 13.69
C GLU A 419 3.34 -17.07 14.59
N THR A 420 4.52 -16.92 13.98
CA THR A 420 5.78 -16.68 14.72
C THR A 420 5.91 -15.20 15.06
N LEU A 421 5.92 -14.88 16.36
CA LEU A 421 6.13 -13.52 16.85
C LEU A 421 7.59 -13.07 16.70
N GLY A 422 8.53 -14.01 16.82
CA GLY A 422 9.96 -13.77 16.63
C GLY A 422 10.82 -14.75 17.44
N THR A 423 12.12 -14.47 17.50
CA THR A 423 13.11 -15.27 18.25
C THR A 423 13.89 -14.40 19.24
N ALA A 424 14.35 -15.02 20.33
CA ALA A 424 15.26 -14.38 21.28
C ALA A 424 16.36 -15.38 21.74
N PRO A 425 17.61 -14.92 21.95
CA PRO A 425 18.70 -15.80 22.35
C PRO A 425 18.50 -16.33 23.78
N LEU A 426 18.99 -17.54 24.04
CA LEU A 426 19.12 -18.08 25.38
C LEU A 426 20.33 -17.45 26.08
N LEU A 427 20.07 -16.74 27.17
CA LEU A 427 21.06 -16.19 28.08
C LEU A 427 20.82 -16.81 29.45
N SER A 428 21.76 -17.64 29.92
CA SER A 428 21.59 -18.41 31.18
C SER A 428 20.25 -19.15 31.26
N ASN A 429 19.94 -19.93 30.22
CA ASN A 429 18.70 -20.72 30.05
C ASN A 429 17.39 -19.91 29.98
N THR A 430 17.49 -18.59 29.94
CA THR A 430 16.37 -17.66 29.87
C THR A 430 16.37 -16.97 28.51
N ALA A 431 15.21 -16.91 27.84
CA ALA A 431 15.01 -16.06 26.67
C ALA A 431 13.83 -15.13 26.94
N THR A 432 13.99 -13.85 26.62
CA THR A 432 12.94 -12.83 26.82
C THR A 432 12.56 -12.21 25.48
N PHE A 433 11.26 -12.13 25.19
CA PHE A 433 10.72 -11.54 23.98
C PHE A 433 9.82 -10.34 24.32
N SER A 434 10.03 -9.21 23.66
CA SER A 434 9.31 -7.96 23.96
C SER A 434 7.88 -8.00 23.43
N THR A 435 6.88 -7.76 24.28
CA THR A 435 5.47 -7.64 23.83
C THR A 435 5.11 -6.22 23.36
N THR A 436 6.08 -5.30 23.35
CA THR A 436 5.89 -3.86 23.03
C THR A 436 5.28 -3.57 21.65
N THR A 437 5.36 -4.49 20.71
CA THR A 437 4.80 -4.36 19.34
C THR A 437 3.66 -5.34 19.05
N LEU A 438 3.29 -6.20 20.01
CA LEU A 438 2.17 -7.15 19.85
C LEU A 438 0.85 -6.35 19.95
N PRO A 439 -0.06 -6.40 18.97
CA PRO A 439 -1.32 -5.63 18.98
C PRO A 439 -2.21 -5.89 20.20
N ALA A 440 -3.18 -5.01 20.44
CA ALA A 440 -4.21 -5.25 21.45
C ALA A 440 -5.13 -6.40 21.03
N GLY A 441 -5.39 -7.35 21.94
CA GLY A 441 -6.08 -8.60 21.63
C GLY A 441 -5.85 -9.70 22.66
N SER A 442 -6.37 -10.89 22.40
CA SER A 442 -6.18 -12.08 23.23
C SER A 442 -5.47 -13.18 22.45
N TYR A 443 -4.48 -13.83 23.08
CA TYR A 443 -3.52 -14.72 22.45
C TYR A 443 -3.35 -16.02 23.24
N SER A 444 -3.17 -17.14 22.53
CA SER A 444 -2.67 -18.40 23.09
C SER A 444 -1.22 -18.59 22.64
N LEU A 445 -0.26 -18.38 23.54
CA LEU A 445 1.15 -18.31 23.22
C LEU A 445 1.89 -19.62 23.51
N THR A 446 2.88 -19.98 22.68
CA THR A 446 3.83 -21.06 23.00
C THR A 446 5.26 -20.61 22.70
N ALA A 447 6.21 -21.19 23.44
CA ALA A 447 7.63 -21.05 23.18
C ALA A 447 8.19 -22.39 22.68
N ILE A 448 9.04 -22.36 21.66
CA ILE A 448 9.76 -23.51 21.11
C ILE A 448 11.25 -23.23 21.20
N TYR A 449 11.98 -24.08 21.92
CA TYR A 449 13.43 -24.17 21.80
C TYR A 449 13.77 -25.07 20.62
N SER A 450 14.71 -24.66 19.75
CA SER A 450 15.21 -25.47 18.63
C SER A 450 16.21 -26.57 19.02
N GLY A 451 16.70 -26.56 20.26
CA GLY A 451 17.81 -27.41 20.69
C GLY A 451 19.20 -26.85 20.35
N ASP A 452 20.23 -27.47 20.94
CA ASP A 452 21.63 -27.34 20.61
C ASP A 452 22.33 -28.72 20.63
N GLN A 453 23.67 -28.76 20.57
CA GLN A 453 24.47 -30.00 20.54
C GLN A 453 24.38 -30.86 21.81
N THR A 454 23.84 -30.30 22.90
CA THR A 454 23.82 -30.86 24.26
C THR A 454 22.43 -30.81 24.90
N HIS A 455 21.59 -29.87 24.48
CA HIS A 455 20.25 -29.66 25.01
C HIS A 455 19.18 -29.89 23.92
N PRO A 456 18.16 -30.70 24.20
CA PRO A 456 17.13 -31.01 23.23
C PRO A 456 16.14 -29.86 22.97
N SER A 457 15.66 -29.75 21.72
CA SER A 457 14.47 -28.97 21.35
C SER A 457 13.24 -29.42 22.15
N THR A 458 12.36 -28.48 22.46
CA THR A 458 11.23 -28.67 23.38
C THR A 458 10.24 -27.50 23.27
N GLN A 459 8.98 -27.72 23.62
CA GLN A 459 7.90 -26.74 23.52
C GLN A 459 7.23 -26.52 24.89
N SER A 460 6.86 -25.27 25.20
CA SER A 460 6.11 -24.94 26.40
C SER A 460 4.63 -25.34 26.28
N PRO A 461 3.93 -25.59 27.41
CA PRO A 461 2.48 -25.53 27.44
C PRO A 461 1.97 -24.17 26.91
N PRO A 462 0.73 -24.10 26.37
CA PRO A 462 0.12 -22.85 25.96
C PRO A 462 -0.13 -21.88 27.14
N LEU A 463 0.18 -20.60 26.92
CA LEU A 463 -0.03 -19.51 27.87
C LEU A 463 -1.06 -18.52 27.29
N ALA A 464 -2.17 -18.31 28.00
CA ALA A 464 -3.14 -17.28 27.64
C ALA A 464 -2.64 -15.89 28.07
N LEU A 465 -2.66 -14.92 27.15
CA LEU A 465 -2.29 -13.52 27.38
C LEU A 465 -3.31 -12.57 26.74
N THR A 466 -3.68 -11.50 27.45
CA THR A 466 -4.43 -10.37 26.88
C THR A 466 -3.55 -9.12 26.81
N ILE A 467 -3.37 -8.55 25.62
CA ILE A 467 -2.79 -7.21 25.45
C ILE A 467 -3.93 -6.19 25.50
N THR A 468 -3.92 -5.30 26.49
CA THR A 468 -4.94 -4.25 26.65
C THR A 468 -4.54 -2.97 25.91
N PRO A 469 -5.49 -2.24 25.27
CA PRO A 469 -5.18 -1.00 24.57
C PRO A 469 -4.57 0.07 25.50
N GLN A 470 -3.55 0.78 25.02
CA GLN A 470 -2.93 1.86 25.79
C GLN A 470 -3.82 3.12 25.79
N GLN A 471 -3.92 3.80 26.92
CA GLN A 471 -4.63 5.08 27.02
C GLN A 471 -3.78 6.25 26.49
N LEU A 472 -4.38 7.06 25.61
CA LEU A 472 -3.87 8.33 25.10
C LEU A 472 -4.63 9.50 25.69
N THR A 473 -3.99 10.67 25.73
CA THR A 473 -4.64 11.95 26.08
C THR A 473 -4.67 12.87 24.87
N ALA A 474 -5.87 13.22 24.41
CA ALA A 474 -6.07 14.26 23.40
C ALA A 474 -6.10 15.64 24.07
N THR A 475 -5.35 16.60 23.52
CA THR A 475 -5.32 18.00 23.97
C THR A 475 -5.74 18.91 22.82
N ILE A 476 -6.72 19.78 23.09
CA ILE A 476 -7.30 20.70 22.11
C ILE A 476 -7.41 22.07 22.79
N ALA A 477 -6.97 23.13 22.13
CA ALA A 477 -7.19 24.49 22.63
C ALA A 477 -8.69 24.85 22.49
N PRO A 478 -9.31 25.56 23.45
CA PRO A 478 -10.67 26.05 23.29
C PRO A 478 -10.79 26.96 22.05
N ILE A 479 -11.72 26.66 21.16
CA ILE A 479 -11.91 27.39 19.90
C ILE A 479 -13.09 28.34 20.06
N PHE A 480 -12.89 29.62 19.73
CA PHE A 480 -13.94 30.64 19.73
C PHE A 480 -14.17 31.16 18.31
N VAL A 481 -15.42 31.18 17.85
CA VAL A 481 -15.81 31.58 16.49
C VAL A 481 -17.00 32.54 16.58
N LEU A 482 -16.95 33.70 15.93
CA LEU A 482 -18.13 34.55 15.82
C LEU A 482 -19.16 33.91 14.88
N TYR A 483 -20.44 33.98 15.23
CA TYR A 483 -21.54 33.50 14.39
C TYR A 483 -21.42 34.01 12.95
N GLY A 484 -21.81 33.21 11.96
CA GLY A 484 -21.70 33.56 10.55
C GLY A 484 -20.25 33.65 10.02
N ARG A 485 -19.28 33.07 10.74
CA ARG A 485 -17.94 32.74 10.21
C ARG A 485 -17.84 31.21 10.05
N PRO A 486 -17.14 30.71 9.02
CA PRO A 486 -16.93 29.27 8.85
C PRO A 486 -16.25 28.62 10.06
N ILE A 487 -16.59 27.37 10.34
CA ILE A 487 -15.93 26.57 11.37
C ILE A 487 -14.49 26.30 10.93
N PRO A 488 -13.46 26.68 11.73
CA PRO A 488 -12.07 26.44 11.37
C PRO A 488 -11.75 24.94 11.42
N SER A 489 -10.74 24.53 10.66
CA SER A 489 -10.22 23.16 10.67
C SER A 489 -9.80 22.74 12.09
N LEU A 490 -10.55 21.81 12.68
CA LEU A 490 -10.29 21.33 14.04
C LEU A 490 -8.95 20.57 14.09
N SER A 491 -8.10 20.96 15.02
CA SER A 491 -6.79 20.34 15.24
C SER A 491 -6.44 20.33 16.72
N GLY A 492 -5.65 19.34 17.11
CA GLY A 492 -5.21 19.09 18.47
C GLY A 492 -4.06 18.09 18.48
N THR A 493 -3.49 17.83 19.64
CA THR A 493 -2.35 16.91 19.81
C THR A 493 -2.77 15.66 20.56
N LEU A 494 -2.19 14.52 20.19
CA LEU A 494 -2.22 13.31 21.01
C LEU A 494 -0.95 13.25 21.86
N SER A 495 -1.10 12.91 23.13
CA SER A 495 0.00 12.60 24.05
C SER A 495 -0.09 11.13 24.48
N GLY A 496 1.07 10.48 24.63
CA GLY A 496 1.20 9.06 24.94
C GLY A 496 1.37 8.13 23.73
N VAL A 497 1.30 8.63 22.50
CA VAL A 497 1.51 7.81 21.28
C VAL A 497 2.92 7.25 21.28
N LEU A 498 3.07 5.95 21.04
CA LEU A 498 4.37 5.30 21.06
C LEU A 498 5.17 5.61 19.78
N PRO A 499 6.52 5.62 19.85
CA PRO A 499 7.35 5.96 18.69
C PRO A 499 7.11 5.09 17.44
N GLN A 500 6.76 3.82 17.60
CA GLN A 500 6.46 2.92 16.46
C GLN A 500 5.17 3.26 15.71
N ASP A 501 4.21 3.94 16.35
CA ASP A 501 2.90 4.24 15.77
C ASP A 501 2.76 5.70 15.33
N ALA A 502 3.77 6.54 15.57
CA ALA A 502 3.73 7.97 15.24
C ALA A 502 3.50 8.29 13.74
N ALA A 503 3.68 7.31 12.84
CA ALA A 503 3.34 7.38 11.42
C ALA A 503 2.09 6.55 11.02
N ASN A 504 1.60 5.68 11.92
CA ASN A 504 0.53 4.70 11.68
C ASN A 504 -0.78 5.02 12.44
N LEU A 505 -0.77 6.09 13.25
CA LEU A 505 -1.89 6.58 14.03
C LEU A 505 -2.11 8.07 13.74
N ALA A 506 -3.35 8.45 13.45
CA ALA A 506 -3.78 9.84 13.38
C ALA A 506 -5.04 10.05 14.23
N ALA A 507 -5.29 11.29 14.65
CA ALA A 507 -6.58 11.71 15.18
C ALA A 507 -7.25 12.65 14.19
N THR A 508 -8.52 12.39 13.90
CA THR A 508 -9.44 13.41 13.37
C THR A 508 -10.21 13.99 14.55
N PHE A 509 -10.43 15.31 14.54
CA PHE A 509 -11.18 16.01 15.58
C PHE A 509 -12.50 16.44 14.98
N ILE A 510 -13.61 15.94 15.53
CA ILE A 510 -14.96 16.16 15.00
C ILE A 510 -15.85 16.87 16.02
N THR A 511 -16.81 17.65 15.53
CA THR A 511 -17.82 18.34 16.33
C THR A 511 -19.17 18.28 15.62
N THR A 512 -20.24 18.61 16.34
CA THR A 512 -21.61 18.72 15.78
C THR A 512 -21.94 20.13 15.26
N ALA A 513 -21.03 21.11 15.44
CA ALA A 513 -21.14 22.44 14.87
C ALA A 513 -20.90 22.47 13.34
N THR A 514 -21.53 23.43 12.67
CA THR A 514 -21.44 23.72 11.23
C THR A 514 -21.43 25.23 11.01
N ASP A 515 -21.12 25.69 9.79
CA ASP A 515 -20.99 27.13 9.45
C ASP A 515 -22.25 27.98 9.70
N GLY A 516 -23.43 27.35 9.86
CA GLY A 516 -24.69 28.01 10.22
C GLY A 516 -25.16 27.77 11.66
N SER A 517 -24.40 27.03 12.48
CA SER A 517 -24.80 26.64 13.84
C SER A 517 -24.99 27.87 14.76
N PRO A 518 -26.05 27.90 15.60
CA PRO A 518 -26.28 29.00 16.53
C PRO A 518 -25.16 29.20 17.56
N ALA A 519 -25.11 30.38 18.18
CA ALA A 519 -24.22 30.64 19.31
C ALA A 519 -24.46 29.64 20.45
N GLY A 520 -23.38 29.14 21.04
CA GLY A 520 -23.40 28.03 22.00
C GLY A 520 -22.10 27.23 22.01
N THR A 521 -22.04 26.20 22.85
CA THR A 521 -20.84 25.37 23.07
C THR A 521 -21.07 23.95 22.59
N TYR A 522 -20.18 23.46 21.73
CA TYR A 522 -20.27 22.18 21.04
C TYR A 522 -19.05 21.31 21.40
N PRO A 523 -19.22 20.03 21.78
CA PRO A 523 -18.10 19.17 22.14
C PRO A 523 -17.19 18.91 20.93
N ILE A 524 -15.91 18.70 21.18
CA ILE A 524 -14.97 18.17 20.18
C ILE A 524 -14.54 16.77 20.62
N THR A 525 -14.75 15.79 19.75
CA THR A 525 -14.39 14.38 20.00
C THR A 525 -13.21 13.98 19.12
N PRO A 526 -12.13 13.42 19.69
CA PRO A 526 -11.07 12.78 18.90
C PRO A 526 -11.54 11.40 18.42
N LEU A 527 -11.40 11.14 17.13
CA LEU A 527 -11.55 9.81 16.52
C LEU A 527 -10.17 9.35 16.02
N LEU A 528 -9.66 8.27 16.62
CA LEU A 528 -8.41 7.63 16.19
C LEU A 528 -8.62 6.90 14.86
N THR A 529 -7.63 7.03 13.96
CA THR A 529 -7.64 6.47 12.62
C THR A 529 -6.24 5.96 12.23
N GLY A 530 -6.16 5.11 11.21
CA GLY A 530 -4.93 4.45 10.77
C GLY A 530 -4.74 3.05 11.36
N PRO A 531 -3.78 2.24 10.83
CA PRO A 531 -3.63 0.83 11.20
C PRO A 531 -3.42 0.56 12.69
N ALA A 532 -2.78 1.48 13.41
CA ALA A 532 -2.50 1.32 14.84
C ALA A 532 -3.69 1.66 15.76
N ALA A 533 -4.80 2.20 15.24
CA ALA A 533 -5.88 2.76 16.08
C ALA A 533 -6.51 1.76 17.06
N GLY A 534 -6.58 0.47 16.72
CA GLY A 534 -7.10 -0.58 17.61
C GLY A 534 -6.23 -0.86 18.84
N ASN A 535 -4.97 -0.44 18.84
CA ASN A 535 -4.04 -0.63 19.96
C ASN A 535 -4.20 0.41 21.08
N TYR A 536 -5.09 1.41 20.89
CA TYR A 536 -5.22 2.56 21.76
C TYR A 536 -6.67 2.86 22.16
N THR A 537 -6.84 3.45 23.33
CA THR A 537 -8.04 4.20 23.72
C THR A 537 -7.68 5.67 23.87
N VAL A 538 -8.61 6.60 23.59
CA VAL A 538 -8.36 8.04 23.73
C VAL A 538 -9.25 8.64 24.82
N SER A 539 -8.62 9.35 25.74
CA SER A 539 -9.27 10.24 26.70
C SER A 539 -9.17 11.68 26.20
N ALA A 540 -10.29 12.40 26.21
CA ALA A 540 -10.33 13.84 25.99
C ALA A 540 -10.90 14.51 27.24
N PRO A 541 -10.12 15.33 27.97
CA PRO A 541 -10.71 16.31 28.89
C PRO A 541 -11.72 17.17 28.13
N SER A 542 -12.79 17.59 28.81
CA SER A 542 -13.95 18.26 28.20
C SER A 542 -13.56 19.50 27.40
N THR A 543 -13.41 19.33 26.10
CA THR A 543 -12.92 20.31 25.13
C THR A 543 -14.02 20.61 24.11
N SER A 544 -14.12 21.88 23.72
CA SER A 544 -15.27 22.36 22.97
C SER A 544 -14.95 23.53 22.06
N LEU A 545 -15.74 23.66 21.00
CA LEU A 545 -15.84 24.85 20.17
C LEU A 545 -17.01 25.69 20.70
N THR A 546 -16.78 26.98 20.91
CA THR A 546 -17.82 27.93 21.32
C THR A 546 -18.07 28.93 20.20
N ILE A 547 -19.29 28.94 19.68
CA ILE A 547 -19.78 29.97 18.76
C ILE A 547 -20.28 31.14 19.62
N THR A 548 -19.71 32.32 19.46
CA THR A 548 -20.13 33.55 20.14
C THR A 548 -20.99 34.43 19.24
N PRO A 549 -21.91 35.26 19.78
CA PRO A 549 -22.72 36.17 18.98
C PRO A 549 -21.87 37.13 18.14
N ALA A 550 -22.27 37.35 16.88
CA ALA A 550 -21.58 38.26 15.97
C ALA A 550 -21.85 39.73 16.30
N GLY A 551 -20.86 40.61 16.15
CA GLY A 551 -21.07 42.05 16.28
C GLY A 551 -22.08 42.58 15.26
N THR A 552 -22.81 43.64 15.58
CA THR A 552 -23.67 44.35 14.62
C THR A 552 -23.28 45.81 14.43
N VAL A 553 -23.56 46.36 13.26
CA VAL A 553 -23.40 47.78 12.92
C VAL A 553 -24.76 48.32 12.51
N ILE A 554 -25.22 49.37 13.18
CA ILE A 554 -26.55 49.94 13.01
C ILE A 554 -26.43 51.35 12.43
N THR A 555 -26.91 51.54 11.21
CA THR A 555 -26.93 52.82 10.51
C THR A 555 -28.33 53.42 10.55
N LEU A 556 -28.46 54.56 11.23
CA LEU A 556 -29.64 55.41 11.17
C LEU A 556 -29.50 56.36 9.98
N SER A 557 -30.43 56.30 9.03
CA SER A 557 -30.41 57.08 7.80
C SER A 557 -31.75 57.79 7.56
N ASN A 558 -31.69 59.11 7.38
CA ASN A 558 -32.80 59.88 6.84
C ASN A 558 -32.85 59.72 5.30
N LEU A 559 -33.49 58.65 4.83
CA LEU A 559 -33.74 58.47 3.40
C LEU A 559 -34.96 59.31 2.98
N VAL A 560 -34.67 60.58 2.68
CA VAL A 560 -35.61 61.63 2.23
C VAL A 560 -36.50 62.19 3.36
N ALA A 561 -36.13 63.39 3.81
CA ALA A 561 -37.08 64.30 4.45
C ALA A 561 -38.03 64.86 3.39
N THR A 562 -39.12 64.14 3.10
CA THR A 562 -40.24 64.61 2.26
C THR A 562 -41.13 65.60 3.01
N GLY A 563 -40.50 66.52 3.75
CA GLY A 563 -41.12 67.64 4.45
C GLY A 563 -40.38 68.91 4.05
N THR A 564 -41.09 69.85 3.44
CA THR A 564 -40.63 71.23 3.29
C THR A 564 -40.24 71.79 4.66
N THR A 565 -39.12 72.49 4.73
CA THR A 565 -38.62 73.11 5.96
C THR A 565 -39.67 74.05 6.57
N GLY A 566 -40.26 73.65 7.71
CA GLY A 566 -41.03 74.55 8.57
C GLY A 566 -42.56 74.44 8.57
N THR A 567 -43.15 73.25 8.53
CA THR A 567 -44.53 73.06 9.05
C THR A 567 -44.65 71.89 10.03
N THR A 568 -45.26 72.16 11.19
CA THR A 568 -45.66 71.16 12.19
C THR A 568 -46.66 70.17 11.58
N GLY A 569 -46.45 68.87 11.80
CA GLY A 569 -47.25 67.81 11.18
C GLY A 569 -46.58 67.08 10.00
N SER A 570 -45.40 67.54 9.56
CA SER A 570 -44.62 66.90 8.48
C SER A 570 -44.16 65.49 8.88
N SER A 571 -44.39 64.49 8.03
CA SER A 571 -43.96 63.10 8.26
C SER A 571 -42.47 62.90 7.98
N LEU A 572 -41.68 62.65 9.03
CA LEU A 572 -40.31 62.18 8.92
C LEU A 572 -40.29 60.65 8.83
N THR A 573 -39.60 60.13 7.82
CA THR A 573 -39.27 58.70 7.70
C THR A 573 -37.82 58.51 8.10
N LEU A 574 -37.57 57.65 9.09
CA LEU A 574 -36.23 57.24 9.50
C LEU A 574 -36.05 55.76 9.19
N THR A 575 -35.09 55.43 8.33
CA THR A 575 -34.74 54.06 8.01
C THR A 575 -33.51 53.67 8.82
N VAL A 576 -33.61 52.59 9.58
CA VAL A 576 -32.49 51.95 10.25
C VAL A 576 -32.15 50.67 9.54
N HIS A 577 -30.87 50.45 9.26
CA HIS A 577 -30.35 49.16 8.82
C HIS A 577 -29.41 48.59 9.89
N VAL A 578 -29.61 47.34 10.31
CA VAL A 578 -28.73 46.61 11.23
C VAL A 578 -27.99 45.54 10.44
N ALA A 579 -26.73 45.83 10.09
CA ALA A 579 -25.85 44.91 9.42
C ALA A 579 -25.12 43.99 10.41
N SER A 580 -24.89 42.74 10.00
CA SER A 580 -23.92 41.86 10.67
C SER A 580 -22.47 42.28 10.36
N THR A 581 -21.57 42.18 11.34
CA THR A 581 -20.11 42.32 11.14
C THR A 581 -19.47 41.06 10.53
N THR A 582 -20.25 40.01 10.30
CA THR A 582 -19.81 38.72 9.77
C THR A 582 -20.61 38.34 8.53
N THR A 583 -21.68 37.56 8.68
CA THR A 583 -22.69 37.23 7.67
C THR A 583 -24.05 37.05 8.35
N GLY A 584 -25.09 36.78 7.56
CA GLY A 584 -26.47 36.62 8.04
C GLY A 584 -27.16 37.96 8.35
N THR A 585 -28.48 37.96 8.30
CA THR A 585 -29.30 39.11 8.72
C THR A 585 -29.51 39.07 10.23
N PRO A 586 -29.20 40.15 10.97
CA PRO A 586 -29.60 40.29 12.37
C PRO A 586 -31.12 40.19 12.55
N THR A 587 -31.55 39.46 13.59
CA THR A 587 -32.96 39.24 13.91
C THR A 587 -33.30 39.78 15.30
N GLY A 588 -34.58 40.03 15.58
CA GLY A 588 -35.03 40.72 16.79
C GLY A 588 -35.64 42.08 16.44
N SER A 589 -35.40 43.09 17.28
CA SER A 589 -36.02 44.42 17.18
C SER A 589 -35.03 45.56 17.37
N VAL A 590 -35.37 46.72 16.79
CA VAL A 590 -34.70 47.99 17.03
C VAL A 590 -35.65 48.93 17.76
N THR A 591 -35.14 49.61 18.77
CA THR A 591 -35.79 50.72 19.45
C THR A 591 -35.21 52.05 18.96
N LEU A 592 -36.06 52.98 18.54
CA LEU A 592 -35.67 54.36 18.21
C LEU A 592 -35.86 55.25 19.42
N LEU A 593 -34.83 56.02 19.79
CA LEU A 593 -34.82 56.99 20.87
C LEU A 593 -34.67 58.41 20.32
N ASP A 594 -35.23 59.40 21.02
CA ASP A 594 -34.83 60.80 20.95
C ASP A 594 -34.17 61.20 22.28
N GLY A 595 -32.91 61.61 22.21
CA GLY A 595 -32.04 61.70 23.39
C GLY A 595 -31.95 60.34 24.08
N SER A 596 -32.50 60.23 25.29
CA SER A 596 -32.58 58.99 26.08
C SER A 596 -33.98 58.37 26.13
N SER A 597 -34.99 58.96 25.48
CA SER A 597 -36.39 58.51 25.57
C SER A 597 -36.74 57.60 24.40
N PRO A 598 -37.14 56.33 24.62
CA PRO A 598 -37.61 55.44 23.56
C PRO A 598 -38.97 55.91 23.04
N ILE A 599 -39.13 55.92 21.71
CA ILE A 599 -40.34 56.38 21.02
C ILE A 599 -41.12 55.19 20.46
N PHE A 600 -40.41 54.30 19.75
CA PHE A 600 -40.98 53.14 19.06
C PHE A 600 -39.98 51.99 19.04
N THR A 601 -40.49 50.75 19.14
CA THR A 601 -39.71 49.51 18.93
C THR A 601 -40.34 48.71 17.80
N THR A 602 -39.54 48.34 16.81
CA THR A 602 -39.98 47.70 15.56
C THR A 602 -39.13 46.45 15.29
N PRO A 603 -39.72 45.31 14.89
CA PRO A 603 -38.96 44.12 14.49
C PRO A 603 -38.18 44.38 13.19
N LEU A 604 -37.01 43.74 13.05
CA LEU A 604 -36.21 43.77 11.82
C LEU A 604 -36.87 42.97 10.70
N SER A 605 -36.76 43.48 9.47
CA SER A 605 -37.11 42.76 8.24
C SER A 605 -36.14 41.60 7.95
N SER A 606 -36.47 40.76 6.97
CA SER A 606 -35.54 39.75 6.43
C SER A 606 -34.28 40.33 5.77
N SER A 607 -34.25 41.63 5.48
CA SER A 607 -33.09 42.37 4.99
C SER A 607 -32.32 43.13 6.09
N GLY A 608 -32.80 43.10 7.34
CA GLY A 608 -32.15 43.77 8.48
C GLY A 608 -32.57 45.23 8.64
N ASP A 609 -33.67 45.64 8.03
CA ASP A 609 -34.18 47.00 8.05
C ASP A 609 -35.33 47.16 9.05
N ALA A 610 -35.41 48.34 9.69
CA ALA A 610 -36.59 48.83 10.40
C ALA A 610 -36.90 50.26 9.94
N VAL A 611 -38.16 50.51 9.58
CA VAL A 611 -38.62 51.85 9.15
C VAL A 611 -39.49 52.45 10.25
N PHE A 612 -39.16 53.67 10.66
CA PHE A 612 -39.88 54.44 11.66
C PHE A 612 -40.54 55.65 10.98
N LEU A 613 -41.83 55.85 11.27
CA LEU A 613 -42.63 56.96 10.76
C LEU A 613 -43.06 57.83 11.95
N THR A 614 -42.69 59.11 11.94
CA THR A 614 -43.12 60.07 12.96
C THR A 614 -43.59 61.37 12.31
N SER A 615 -44.76 61.88 12.72
CA SER A 615 -45.41 63.06 12.14
C SER A 615 -45.59 64.21 13.14
N LEU A 616 -45.16 64.02 14.40
CA LEU A 616 -45.44 64.93 15.52
C LEU A 616 -44.18 65.21 16.36
N LEU A 617 -43.08 65.60 15.69
CA LEU A 617 -41.91 66.15 16.37
C LEU A 617 -42.19 67.58 16.84
N ALA A 618 -41.56 67.96 17.95
CA ALA A 618 -41.67 69.29 18.52
C ALA A 618 -40.84 70.31 17.73
N GLN A 619 -41.02 71.60 18.02
CA GLN A 619 -40.09 72.63 17.57
C GLN A 619 -38.84 72.57 18.46
N GLY A 620 -37.66 72.40 17.87
CA GLY A 620 -36.42 72.18 18.63
C GLY A 620 -35.37 71.40 17.85
N SER A 621 -34.38 70.86 18.56
CA SER A 621 -33.34 70.00 17.98
C SER A 621 -33.43 68.61 18.60
N HIS A 622 -33.81 67.63 17.78
CA HIS A 622 -33.96 66.22 18.14
C HIS A 622 -32.67 65.47 17.86
N THR A 623 -32.33 64.51 18.73
CA THR A 623 -31.08 63.73 18.66
C THR A 623 -31.44 62.26 18.61
N PHE A 624 -31.73 61.78 17.39
CA PHE A 624 -32.20 60.42 17.19
C PHE A 624 -31.07 59.40 17.30
N THR A 625 -31.33 58.34 18.06
CA THR A 625 -30.40 57.20 18.20
C THR A 625 -31.19 55.90 18.06
N ALA A 626 -30.72 55.00 17.22
CA ALA A 626 -31.30 53.66 17.11
C ALA A 626 -30.50 52.67 17.97
N VAL A 627 -31.19 51.81 18.70
CA VAL A 627 -30.62 50.76 19.56
C VAL A 627 -31.15 49.40 19.09
N TYR A 628 -30.25 48.47 18.79
CA TYR A 628 -30.57 47.06 18.55
C TYR A 628 -30.22 46.27 19.81
N ASP A 629 -31.19 45.56 20.37
CA ASP A 629 -31.07 44.88 21.68
C ASP A 629 -30.37 43.51 21.60
N GLY A 630 -29.92 43.09 20.40
CA GLY A 630 -29.28 41.80 20.18
C GLY A 630 -30.24 40.63 19.97
N SER A 631 -29.67 39.45 19.82
CA SER A 631 -30.36 38.16 19.75
C SER A 631 -29.38 37.02 20.06
N THR A 632 -29.82 35.76 20.05
CA THR A 632 -28.96 34.59 20.29
C THR A 632 -27.67 34.61 19.47
N ASN A 633 -27.74 35.06 18.22
CA ASN A 633 -26.62 35.00 17.27
C ASN A 633 -25.91 36.34 17.04
N PHE A 634 -26.42 37.44 17.60
CA PHE A 634 -25.94 38.80 17.30
C PHE A 634 -25.90 39.70 18.54
N THR A 635 -24.79 40.42 18.76
CA THR A 635 -24.67 41.35 19.90
C THR A 635 -25.54 42.59 19.72
N PRO A 636 -25.92 43.27 20.81
CA PRO A 636 -26.49 44.61 20.75
C PRO A 636 -25.58 45.60 20.01
N SER A 637 -26.17 46.67 19.48
CA SER A 637 -25.44 47.84 18.94
C SER A 637 -26.27 49.12 19.00
N VAL A 638 -25.60 50.27 18.90
CA VAL A 638 -26.21 51.62 19.01
C VAL A 638 -25.68 52.50 17.87
N SER A 639 -26.56 53.28 17.23
CA SER A 639 -26.17 54.12 16.11
C SER A 639 -25.37 55.34 16.56
N THR A 640 -24.64 55.96 15.63
CA THR A 640 -24.25 57.36 15.81
C THR A 640 -25.52 58.22 15.96
N PRO A 641 -25.59 59.16 16.93
CA PRO A 641 -26.74 60.04 17.05
C PRO A 641 -26.89 60.95 15.82
N GLN A 642 -28.10 61.04 15.26
CA GLN A 642 -28.43 61.94 14.15
C GLN A 642 -29.20 63.17 14.67
N LEU A 643 -28.60 64.35 14.52
CA LEU A 643 -29.23 65.62 14.87
C LEU A 643 -30.20 66.06 13.77
N ILE A 644 -31.44 66.40 14.13
CA ILE A 644 -32.46 66.93 13.24
C ILE A 644 -33.14 68.14 13.90
N THR A 645 -33.01 69.32 13.29
CA THR A 645 -33.56 70.57 13.83
C THR A 645 -34.84 70.97 13.10
N VAL A 646 -35.92 71.14 13.86
CA VAL A 646 -37.24 71.58 13.41
C VAL A 646 -37.44 73.03 13.84
N GLY A 647 -37.45 73.96 12.88
CA GLY A 647 -37.45 75.40 13.16
C GLY A 647 -38.10 76.26 12.08
N THR A 648 -38.15 77.57 12.34
CA THR A 648 -38.79 78.60 11.51
C THR A 648 -37.90 79.83 11.45
N GLY A 649 -37.52 80.29 10.25
CA GLY A 649 -36.66 81.47 10.07
C GLY A 649 -36.91 82.18 8.74
N PRO A 650 -36.62 83.50 8.64
CA PRO A 650 -36.83 84.28 7.43
C PRO A 650 -35.70 84.06 6.40
N ALA A 651 -36.05 84.03 5.12
CA ALA A 651 -35.14 83.76 4.01
C ALA A 651 -34.12 84.89 3.77
N THR A 652 -32.86 84.52 3.59
CA THR A 652 -31.81 85.36 2.99
C THR A 652 -31.89 85.31 1.46
N PRO A 653 -31.48 86.37 0.72
CA PRO A 653 -31.41 86.28 -0.75
C PRO A 653 -30.33 85.29 -1.19
N ASP A 654 -30.73 84.13 -1.70
CA ASP A 654 -29.84 82.99 -1.99
C ASP A 654 -30.40 82.05 -3.09
N PHE A 655 -29.73 80.96 -3.42
CA PHE A 655 -30.26 79.94 -4.36
C PHE A 655 -29.84 78.50 -4.03
N ALA A 656 -30.78 77.56 -4.12
CA ALA A 656 -30.50 76.13 -3.98
C ALA A 656 -30.31 75.44 -5.34
N LEU A 657 -29.32 74.55 -5.43
CA LEU A 657 -29.13 73.62 -6.53
C LEU A 657 -29.57 72.21 -6.13
N SER A 658 -30.38 71.56 -6.95
CA SER A 658 -30.78 70.16 -6.73
C SER A 658 -30.77 69.37 -8.04
N ALA A 659 -30.23 68.16 -8.02
CA ALA A 659 -30.33 67.24 -9.15
C ALA A 659 -31.77 66.68 -9.23
N THR A 660 -32.34 66.63 -10.42
CA THR A 660 -33.72 66.16 -10.66
C THR A 660 -33.74 64.98 -11.64
N GLY A 661 -34.64 64.02 -11.37
CA GLY A 661 -34.61 62.72 -12.04
C GLY A 661 -33.50 61.81 -11.49
N SER A 662 -32.85 61.03 -12.35
CA SER A 662 -31.84 60.06 -11.90
C SER A 662 -30.52 60.73 -11.54
N THR A 663 -30.18 60.71 -10.25
CA THR A 663 -28.91 61.20 -9.70
C THR A 663 -27.71 60.30 -10.00
N THR A 664 -27.95 59.10 -10.54
CA THR A 664 -26.92 58.20 -11.07
C THR A 664 -27.24 57.84 -12.52
N GLN A 665 -26.25 57.86 -13.41
CA GLN A 665 -26.37 57.32 -14.77
C GLN A 665 -25.16 56.44 -15.12
N THR A 666 -25.43 55.32 -15.79
CA THR A 666 -24.41 54.42 -16.31
C THR A 666 -24.34 54.54 -17.82
N ILE A 667 -23.16 54.83 -18.37
CA ILE A 667 -22.92 54.96 -19.82
C ILE A 667 -21.68 54.18 -20.27
N LEU A 668 -21.59 53.89 -21.56
CA LEU A 668 -20.38 53.35 -22.19
C LEU A 668 -19.38 54.47 -22.52
N SER A 669 -18.09 54.16 -22.45
CA SER A 669 -17.03 55.08 -22.89
C SER A 669 -17.21 55.51 -24.35
N GLY A 670 -17.15 56.81 -24.63
CA GLY A 670 -17.48 57.41 -25.92
C GLY A 670 -18.93 57.90 -26.03
N SER A 671 -19.78 57.62 -25.04
CA SER A 671 -21.15 58.16 -24.95
C SER A 671 -21.21 59.47 -24.15
N SER A 672 -22.39 60.08 -24.08
CA SER A 672 -22.68 61.22 -23.20
C SER A 672 -23.76 60.90 -22.19
N ALA A 673 -23.68 61.48 -20.98
CA ALA A 673 -24.72 61.46 -19.95
C ALA A 673 -25.29 62.87 -19.76
N SER A 674 -26.59 63.00 -19.46
CA SER A 674 -27.25 64.30 -19.28
C SER A 674 -28.04 64.33 -17.97
N PHE A 675 -27.60 65.17 -17.04
CA PHE A 675 -28.21 65.35 -15.73
C PHE A 675 -28.95 66.69 -15.68
N THR A 676 -30.20 66.68 -15.25
CA THR A 676 -31.02 67.90 -15.12
C THR A 676 -30.93 68.39 -13.67
N PHE A 677 -30.82 69.70 -13.50
CA PHE A 677 -30.80 70.35 -12.19
C PHE A 677 -31.89 71.41 -12.11
N ALA A 678 -32.62 71.42 -11.00
CA ALA A 678 -33.51 72.53 -10.64
C ALA A 678 -32.74 73.55 -9.80
N VAL A 679 -33.05 74.82 -10.04
CA VAL A 679 -32.44 75.98 -9.39
C VAL A 679 -33.55 76.81 -8.74
N GLN A 680 -33.62 76.78 -7.42
CA GLN A 680 -34.61 77.54 -6.66
C GLN A 680 -33.95 78.82 -6.16
N THR A 681 -34.34 79.97 -6.71
CA THR A 681 -33.86 81.30 -6.29
C THR A 681 -34.78 81.88 -5.22
N GLU A 682 -34.23 82.15 -4.04
CA GLU A 682 -34.92 82.86 -2.97
C GLU A 682 -34.66 84.36 -3.11
N ASN A 683 -35.66 85.10 -3.62
CA ASN A 683 -35.60 86.54 -3.94
C ASN A 683 -34.60 86.91 -5.06
N ASN A 684 -34.45 88.22 -5.32
CA ASN A 684 -33.68 88.74 -6.45
C ASN A 684 -32.17 88.71 -6.20
N LEU A 685 -31.45 87.91 -7.00
CA LEU A 685 -29.98 87.95 -7.12
C LEU A 685 -29.52 89.22 -7.86
N SER A 686 -28.29 89.69 -7.62
CA SER A 686 -27.72 90.87 -8.31
C SER A 686 -26.84 90.51 -9.51
N SER A 687 -26.52 89.24 -9.69
CA SER A 687 -25.83 88.70 -10.87
C SER A 687 -26.54 87.47 -11.42
N PRO A 688 -26.26 87.07 -12.67
CA PRO A 688 -26.54 85.72 -13.15
C PRO A 688 -25.83 84.66 -12.28
N ILE A 689 -26.36 83.44 -12.25
CA ILE A 689 -25.68 82.26 -11.72
C ILE A 689 -24.75 81.71 -12.81
N THR A 690 -23.48 81.54 -12.48
CA THR A 690 -22.45 80.92 -13.33
C THR A 690 -22.23 79.47 -12.90
N LEU A 691 -22.11 78.54 -13.86
CA LEU A 691 -22.07 77.09 -13.59
C LEU A 691 -20.70 76.47 -13.92
N ALA A 692 -20.22 75.58 -13.06
CA ALA A 692 -18.99 74.81 -13.23
C ALA A 692 -19.16 73.36 -12.76
N ALA A 693 -18.38 72.42 -13.30
CA ALA A 693 -18.37 71.01 -12.89
C ALA A 693 -16.96 70.54 -12.53
N THR A 694 -16.87 69.66 -11.53
CA THR A 694 -15.63 69.05 -11.04
C THR A 694 -15.85 67.55 -10.79
N GLY A 695 -14.76 66.77 -10.69
CA GLY A 695 -14.83 65.30 -10.54
C GLY A 695 -15.03 64.51 -11.85
N LEU A 696 -15.02 65.20 -13.01
CA LEU A 696 -15.19 64.60 -14.33
C LEU A 696 -14.16 63.49 -14.62
N PRO A 697 -14.53 62.45 -15.41
CA PRO A 697 -13.57 61.50 -15.95
C PRO A 697 -12.45 62.19 -16.74
N ASN A 698 -11.25 61.61 -16.72
CA ASN A 698 -10.11 62.20 -17.41
C ASN A 698 -10.40 62.34 -18.92
N LEU A 699 -10.10 63.53 -19.48
CA LEU A 699 -10.40 63.93 -20.86
C LEU A 699 -11.90 64.00 -21.24
N ALA A 700 -12.84 63.85 -20.30
CA ALA A 700 -14.26 64.16 -20.52
C ALA A 700 -14.54 65.66 -20.38
N THR A 701 -15.54 66.15 -21.12
CA THR A 701 -15.96 67.57 -21.07
C THR A 701 -17.39 67.69 -20.56
N ALA A 702 -17.65 68.71 -19.74
CA ALA A 702 -19.00 69.08 -19.32
C ALA A 702 -19.46 70.33 -20.07
N SER A 703 -20.74 70.37 -20.40
CA SER A 703 -21.42 71.50 -21.03
C SER A 703 -22.74 71.76 -20.31
N PHE A 704 -23.15 73.03 -20.23
CA PHE A 704 -24.35 73.47 -19.53
C PHE A 704 -25.30 74.16 -20.50
N ASN A 705 -26.59 73.80 -20.44
CA ASN A 705 -27.63 74.45 -21.22
C ASN A 705 -28.82 74.84 -20.31
N PRO A 706 -29.10 76.15 -20.11
CA PRO A 706 -28.26 77.30 -20.49
C PRO A 706 -26.93 77.33 -19.70
N ALA A 707 -25.93 78.04 -20.22
CA ALA A 707 -24.60 78.11 -19.60
C ALA A 707 -24.50 79.07 -18.40
N THR A 708 -25.41 80.04 -18.33
CA THR A 708 -25.64 80.92 -17.18
C THR A 708 -27.15 81.12 -17.02
N LEU A 709 -27.62 81.38 -15.79
CA LEU A 709 -29.02 81.66 -15.49
C LEU A 709 -29.20 83.13 -15.12
N PRO A 710 -30.05 83.92 -15.83
CA PRO A 710 -30.28 85.32 -15.50
C PRO A 710 -30.93 85.50 -14.12
N PRO A 711 -30.65 86.62 -13.41
CA PRO A 711 -31.31 86.90 -12.14
C PRO A 711 -32.82 87.10 -12.35
N GLY A 712 -33.64 86.29 -11.68
CA GLY A 712 -35.09 86.46 -11.61
C GLY A 712 -35.91 85.99 -12.83
N ALA A 713 -35.36 85.18 -13.73
CA ALA A 713 -36.07 84.72 -14.93
C ALA A 713 -36.05 83.18 -15.12
N THR A 714 -37.20 82.61 -15.45
CA THR A 714 -37.36 81.21 -15.89
C THR A 714 -36.67 80.97 -17.24
N PRO A 715 -36.09 79.78 -17.51
CA PRO A 715 -36.27 78.52 -16.78
C PRO A 715 -35.45 78.38 -15.50
N ASN A 716 -36.10 77.90 -14.43
CA ASN A 716 -35.48 77.63 -13.13
C ASN A 716 -34.72 76.28 -13.12
N SER A 717 -34.01 75.98 -14.20
CA SER A 717 -33.37 74.67 -14.43
C SER A 717 -32.33 74.71 -15.54
N PHE A 718 -31.30 73.89 -15.44
CA PHE A 718 -30.33 73.64 -16.50
C PHE A 718 -30.04 72.15 -16.67
N THR A 719 -29.55 71.77 -17.85
CA THR A 719 -29.01 70.43 -18.10
C THR A 719 -27.49 70.50 -18.18
N MET A 720 -26.80 69.66 -17.41
CA MET A 720 -25.38 69.37 -17.61
C MET A 720 -25.26 68.12 -18.48
N THR A 721 -24.65 68.26 -19.66
CA THR A 721 -24.27 67.13 -20.50
C THR A 721 -22.77 66.89 -20.40
N ILE A 722 -22.38 65.69 -19.97
CA ILE A 722 -20.99 65.22 -19.90
C ILE A 722 -20.72 64.34 -21.11
N ALA A 723 -19.81 64.74 -21.99
CA ALA A 723 -19.35 63.95 -23.11
C ALA A 723 -18.04 63.22 -22.73
N THR A 724 -18.01 61.90 -22.91
CA THR A 724 -16.80 61.10 -22.67
C THR A 724 -16.07 60.79 -23.98
N PRO A 725 -14.72 60.79 -23.99
CA PRO A 725 -13.95 60.53 -25.21
C PRO A 725 -14.05 59.05 -25.62
N THR A 726 -14.07 58.80 -26.92
CA THR A 726 -14.01 57.44 -27.49
C THR A 726 -12.64 56.81 -27.27
N THR A 727 -12.57 55.74 -26.49
CA THR A 727 -11.33 54.98 -26.24
C THR A 727 -10.97 54.09 -27.43
N VAL A 728 -10.03 54.53 -28.26
CA VAL A 728 -9.48 53.72 -29.36
C VAL A 728 -8.50 52.68 -28.79
N ALA A 729 -8.84 51.40 -28.90
CA ALA A 729 -7.93 50.31 -28.55
C ALA A 729 -6.74 50.25 -29.52
N ALA A 730 -5.52 50.40 -29.01
CA ALA A 730 -4.29 50.39 -29.80
C ALA A 730 -3.86 48.96 -30.18
N ASN A 731 -4.54 48.36 -31.15
CA ASN A 731 -4.20 47.04 -31.67
C ASN A 731 -2.74 46.98 -32.17
N ARG A 732 -1.91 46.17 -31.50
CA ARG A 732 -0.65 45.66 -32.06
C ARG A 732 -0.84 44.22 -32.52
N PRO A 733 -0.32 43.83 -33.69
CA PRO A 733 -0.43 42.45 -34.17
C PRO A 733 0.34 41.49 -33.25
N SER A 734 -0.25 40.32 -32.99
CA SER A 734 0.30 39.30 -32.12
C SER A 734 1.46 38.55 -32.78
N ALA A 735 2.66 38.66 -32.21
CA ALA A 735 3.85 37.94 -32.65
C ALA A 735 3.85 36.46 -32.18
N HIS A 736 2.79 35.70 -32.49
CA HIS A 736 2.73 34.27 -32.24
C HIS A 736 3.36 33.48 -33.40
N GLY A 737 4.68 33.33 -33.34
CA GLY A 737 5.45 32.44 -34.19
C GLY A 737 6.84 32.19 -33.59
N LEU A 738 7.39 30.99 -33.79
CA LEU A 738 8.76 30.58 -33.40
C LEU A 738 9.05 30.38 -31.88
N TYR A 739 8.10 29.90 -31.08
CA TYR A 739 8.39 29.33 -29.74
C TYR A 739 7.66 28.01 -29.41
N GLN A 740 7.39 27.16 -30.41
CA GLN A 740 6.93 25.77 -30.22
C GLN A 740 7.71 24.77 -31.10
N SER A 741 9.02 24.63 -30.86
CA SER A 741 9.83 23.58 -31.52
C SER A 741 11.17 23.21 -30.83
N PHE A 742 11.41 23.61 -29.57
CA PHE A 742 12.65 23.27 -28.86
C PHE A 742 12.46 23.03 -27.34
N LEU A 743 11.65 22.03 -26.97
CA LEU A 743 11.61 21.50 -25.59
C LEU A 743 11.22 20.01 -25.49
N ALA A 744 11.43 19.25 -26.57
CA ALA A 744 11.33 17.79 -26.60
C ALA A 744 12.69 17.22 -27.05
N GLY A 745 13.61 16.98 -26.10
CA GLY A 745 14.97 16.55 -26.45
C GLY A 745 16.04 16.58 -25.34
N VAL A 746 15.68 16.59 -24.05
CA VAL A 746 16.66 16.57 -22.93
C VAL A 746 16.26 15.56 -21.83
N PHE A 747 15.65 14.43 -22.22
CA PHE A 747 15.29 13.34 -21.30
C PHE A 747 15.43 11.94 -21.93
N LEU A 748 16.63 11.66 -22.46
CA LEU A 748 17.07 10.32 -22.86
C LEU A 748 18.61 10.30 -22.91
N LEU A 749 19.22 9.21 -22.41
CA LEU A 749 20.66 9.05 -22.15
C LEU A 749 21.17 10.00 -21.01
N CYS A 750 21.81 9.54 -19.93
CA CYS A 750 22.60 8.33 -19.72
C CYS A 750 22.44 7.72 -18.31
N PRO A 751 22.57 6.39 -18.18
CA PRO A 751 23.21 5.73 -17.04
C PRO A 751 24.63 5.21 -17.41
N LEU A 752 25.40 4.80 -16.40
CA LEU A 752 26.65 4.01 -16.47
C LEU A 752 27.92 4.64 -17.12
N ALA A 753 28.70 5.33 -16.30
CA ALA A 753 30.17 5.19 -16.28
C ALA A 753 30.66 5.34 -14.82
N GLY A 754 31.22 4.28 -14.24
CA GLY A 754 31.40 4.14 -12.79
C GLY A 754 32.80 4.47 -12.23
N ALA A 755 32.79 5.05 -11.03
CA ALA A 755 33.81 5.08 -9.97
C ALA A 755 35.26 4.58 -10.25
N ALA A 756 36.24 5.48 -10.14
CA ALA A 756 37.57 5.19 -9.56
C ALA A 756 38.32 6.47 -9.11
N VAL A 757 39.45 6.26 -8.40
CA VAL A 757 40.53 7.23 -8.10
C VAL A 757 40.22 8.38 -7.12
N ARG A 758 40.37 8.05 -5.83
CA ARG A 758 40.79 8.97 -4.76
C ARG A 758 42.09 9.72 -5.16
N ARG A 759 42.19 11.05 -4.97
CA ARG A 759 43.15 11.72 -4.03
C ARG A 759 43.33 13.24 -4.23
N ARG A 760 43.28 13.96 -3.08
CA ARG A 760 43.97 15.23 -2.72
C ARG A 760 43.52 16.61 -3.31
N LYS A 761 43.18 17.48 -2.35
CA LYS A 761 43.39 18.95 -2.26
C LYS A 761 42.55 19.95 -3.09
N HIS A 762 41.46 20.40 -2.44
CA HIS A 762 41.20 21.78 -1.98
C HIS A 762 41.11 23.00 -2.92
N THR A 763 40.14 23.86 -2.56
CA THR A 763 40.07 25.33 -2.69
C THR A 763 40.04 26.01 -4.06
N THR A 764 38.83 26.13 -4.64
CA THR A 764 38.30 27.35 -5.33
C THR A 764 36.78 27.22 -5.62
N ALA A 765 35.93 27.21 -4.58
CA ALA A 765 34.46 27.04 -4.76
C ALA A 765 33.57 27.96 -3.89
N THR A 766 34.14 28.91 -3.13
CA THR A 766 33.42 29.69 -2.11
C THR A 766 33.72 31.19 -2.11
N ARG A 767 34.33 31.73 -3.18
CA ARG A 767 34.54 33.18 -3.38
C ARG A 767 34.38 33.55 -4.85
N LEU A 768 33.18 34.00 -5.22
CA LEU A 768 32.87 34.92 -6.34
C LEU A 768 31.36 35.19 -6.52
N LEU A 769 30.50 34.51 -5.73
CA LEU A 769 29.07 34.83 -5.49
C LEU A 769 28.82 36.26 -4.92
N LEU A 770 29.86 37.10 -4.85
CA LEU A 770 29.87 38.44 -4.26
C LEU A 770 29.77 39.58 -5.29
N ILE A 771 29.74 39.27 -6.59
CA ILE A 771 29.60 40.27 -7.67
C ILE A 771 28.13 40.61 -7.99
N ALA A 772 27.17 39.79 -7.54
CA ALA A 772 25.75 39.93 -7.87
C ALA A 772 24.95 40.95 -7.02
N ILE A 773 25.57 41.62 -6.03
CA ILE A 773 24.86 42.42 -5.02
C ILE A 773 25.53 43.79 -4.79
N ALA A 774 25.93 44.49 -5.86
CA ALA A 774 26.69 45.74 -5.76
C ALA A 774 26.43 46.78 -6.88
N SER A 775 25.18 46.97 -7.32
CA SER A 775 24.82 48.05 -8.26
C SER A 775 23.32 48.43 -8.20
N VAL A 776 22.97 49.27 -7.22
CA VAL A 776 21.62 49.86 -7.06
C VAL A 776 21.78 51.35 -6.68
N THR A 777 20.85 52.21 -7.12
CA THR A 777 20.83 53.68 -6.93
C THR A 777 21.91 54.45 -7.71
N LEU A 778 21.81 55.75 -8.03
CA LEU A 778 20.81 56.81 -7.76
C LEU A 778 20.86 57.79 -8.98
N THR A 779 19.87 58.59 -9.40
CA THR A 779 18.53 58.99 -8.89
C THR A 779 17.49 58.74 -10.02
N LEU A 780 16.40 59.47 -10.36
CA LEU A 780 15.72 60.69 -9.88
C LEU A 780 14.19 60.46 -9.88
N ALA A 781 13.35 61.43 -10.29
CA ALA A 781 11.90 61.41 -10.07
C ALA A 781 11.07 62.05 -11.20
N THR A 782 9.85 61.55 -11.42
CA THR A 782 8.63 62.35 -11.67
C THR A 782 7.37 61.45 -11.76
N GLY A 783 6.22 61.99 -11.34
CA GLY A 783 4.89 61.60 -11.85
C GLY A 783 4.21 60.38 -11.20
N CYS A 784 3.21 60.62 -10.35
CA CYS A 784 2.16 59.64 -10.11
C CYS A 784 1.25 59.50 -11.34
N GLY A 785 0.83 58.28 -11.66
CA GLY A 785 -0.13 58.02 -12.75
C GLY A 785 -0.44 56.52 -12.83
N ALA A 786 -1.62 56.12 -12.33
CA ALA A 786 -2.01 54.72 -12.27
C ALA A 786 -2.13 54.11 -13.68
N ARG A 787 -1.32 53.08 -13.96
CA ARG A 787 -1.41 52.29 -15.20
C ARG A 787 -2.19 51.02 -14.90
N ILE A 788 -3.37 50.89 -15.51
CA ILE A 788 -4.18 49.68 -15.45
C ILE A 788 -3.64 48.70 -16.50
N ASN A 789 -3.18 47.53 -16.05
CA ASN A 789 -2.98 46.40 -16.96
C ASN A 789 -4.35 45.82 -17.30
N ALA A 790 -4.75 45.89 -18.58
CA ALA A 790 -5.95 45.23 -19.08
C ALA A 790 -5.56 43.88 -19.69
N ASP A 791 -5.87 42.81 -18.98
CA ASP A 791 -5.87 41.45 -19.51
C ASP A 791 -7.09 41.30 -20.45
N PRO A 792 -6.98 40.71 -21.66
CA PRO A 792 -8.11 40.52 -22.57
C PRO A 792 -9.29 39.69 -22.03
N GLN A 793 -9.13 39.00 -20.90
CA GLN A 793 -10.22 38.27 -20.22
C GLN A 793 -10.85 39.03 -19.04
N LEU A 794 -10.36 40.22 -18.68
CA LEU A 794 -10.90 41.03 -17.58
C LEU A 794 -11.63 42.27 -18.11
N THR A 795 -12.97 42.22 -18.10
CA THR A 795 -13.81 43.42 -18.20
C THR A 795 -13.44 44.39 -17.08
N SER A 796 -12.85 45.52 -17.43
CA SER A 796 -12.46 46.53 -16.44
C SER A 796 -13.70 46.97 -15.65
N PRO A 797 -13.70 46.88 -14.31
CA PRO A 797 -14.89 47.10 -13.51
C PRO A 797 -15.42 48.53 -13.71
N ALA A 798 -16.75 48.64 -13.81
CA ALA A 798 -17.45 49.89 -14.03
C ALA A 798 -17.00 50.97 -13.02
N LYS A 799 -16.46 52.08 -13.52
CA LYS A 799 -15.83 53.09 -12.67
C LYS A 799 -16.79 54.24 -12.41
N SER A 800 -17.19 54.40 -11.15
CA SER A 800 -18.05 55.49 -10.71
C SER A 800 -17.25 56.76 -10.42
N TYR A 801 -17.79 57.90 -10.85
CA TYR A 801 -17.25 59.24 -10.65
C TYR A 801 -18.32 60.12 -9.98
N ALA A 802 -18.01 60.69 -8.83
CA ALA A 802 -18.86 61.70 -8.19
C ALA A 802 -18.60 63.06 -8.86
N ILE A 803 -19.59 63.56 -9.60
CA ILE A 803 -19.52 64.82 -10.33
C ILE A 803 -20.19 65.91 -9.49
N THR A 804 -19.41 66.87 -9.01
CA THR A 804 -19.92 68.00 -8.24
C THR A 804 -20.11 69.18 -9.18
N VAL A 805 -21.37 69.62 -9.33
CA VAL A 805 -21.76 70.85 -10.04
C VAL A 805 -21.85 71.98 -9.03
N THR A 806 -21.20 73.11 -9.34
CA THR A 806 -21.16 74.30 -8.49
C THR A 806 -21.76 75.47 -9.25
N GLY A 807 -22.66 76.19 -8.60
CA GLY A 807 -23.15 77.50 -9.05
C GLY A 807 -22.52 78.62 -8.23
N THR A 808 -22.21 79.74 -8.86
CA THR A 808 -21.76 80.97 -8.18
C THR A 808 -22.55 82.19 -8.65
N ALA A 809 -22.91 83.07 -7.72
CA ALA A 809 -23.62 84.32 -7.98
C ALA A 809 -23.22 85.40 -6.95
N THR A 810 -23.81 86.59 -7.04
CA THR A 810 -23.62 87.68 -6.08
C THR A 810 -24.95 88.10 -5.48
N SER A 811 -24.97 88.34 -4.17
CA SER A 811 -26.12 88.89 -3.45
C SER A 811 -26.32 90.40 -3.75
N PRO A 812 -27.50 90.99 -3.47
CA PRO A 812 -27.70 92.44 -3.56
C PRO A 812 -26.73 93.30 -2.71
N THR A 813 -26.07 92.72 -1.71
CA THR A 813 -25.05 93.39 -0.87
C THR A 813 -23.62 93.23 -1.39
N GLY A 814 -23.42 92.64 -2.57
CA GLY A 814 -22.10 92.42 -3.17
C GLY A 814 -21.35 91.21 -2.60
N SER A 815 -22.00 90.37 -1.80
CA SER A 815 -21.40 89.18 -1.20
C SER A 815 -21.47 87.99 -2.18
N PRO A 816 -20.40 87.19 -2.37
CA PRO A 816 -20.45 86.02 -3.22
C PRO A 816 -21.31 84.92 -2.58
N LEU A 817 -22.15 84.28 -3.39
CA LEU A 817 -22.99 83.13 -3.06
C LEU A 817 -22.50 81.92 -3.86
N GLN A 818 -22.34 80.76 -3.21
CA GLN A 818 -21.82 79.56 -3.85
C GLN A 818 -22.50 78.31 -3.27
N HIS A 819 -23.11 77.52 -4.16
CA HIS A 819 -23.80 76.27 -3.81
C HIS A 819 -23.42 75.15 -4.76
N SER A 820 -23.61 73.89 -4.34
CA SER A 820 -23.24 72.74 -5.15
C SER A 820 -24.16 71.54 -4.95
N ALA A 821 -24.25 70.69 -5.98
CA ALA A 821 -24.99 69.44 -5.98
C ALA A 821 -24.18 68.34 -6.68
N THR A 822 -24.32 67.09 -6.24
CA THR A 822 -23.50 65.96 -6.71
C THR A 822 -24.36 64.91 -7.42
N VAL A 823 -23.85 64.39 -8.54
CA VAL A 823 -24.44 63.25 -9.29
C VAL A 823 -23.36 62.21 -9.58
N THR A 824 -23.76 60.94 -9.73
CA THR A 824 -22.82 59.82 -9.99
C THR A 824 -22.85 59.44 -11.46
N LEU A 825 -21.70 59.51 -12.13
CA LEU A 825 -21.49 58.98 -13.47
C LEU A 825 -20.73 57.65 -13.38
N THR A 826 -21.39 56.55 -13.73
CA THR A 826 -20.75 55.23 -13.80
C THR A 826 -20.33 54.96 -15.24
N LEU A 827 -19.02 54.89 -15.48
CA LEU A 827 -18.47 54.64 -16.80
C LEU A 827 -18.15 53.15 -16.94
N ASN A 828 -18.91 52.48 -17.80
CA ASN A 828 -18.59 51.14 -18.28
C ASN A 828 -17.54 51.25 -19.41
N PRO A 829 -16.61 50.28 -19.51
CA PRO A 829 -15.76 50.18 -20.70
C PRO A 829 -16.63 50.01 -21.95
N ALA A 830 -16.18 50.53 -23.09
CA ALA A 830 -16.77 50.19 -24.38
C ALA A 830 -16.57 48.70 -24.65
N SER A 831 -17.59 48.06 -25.22
CA SER A 831 -17.61 46.64 -25.66
C SER A 831 -16.89 46.46 -26.99
#